data_AF-A0AB74LI84-F1
#
_entry.id   AF-A0AB74LI84-F1
#
_cell.length_a   1.000
_cell.length_b   1.000
_cell.length_c   1.000
_cell.angle_alpha   90.00
_cell.angle_beta   90.00
_cell.angle_gamma   90.00
#
_symmetry.space_group_name_H-M   'P 1'
#
loop_
_entity.id
_entity.type
_entity.pdbx_description
1 polymer ?
#
loop_
_entity_poly.entity_id
_entity_poly.type
_entity_poly.pdbx_seq_one_letter_code
_entity_poly.pdbx_strand_id
1 'polypeptide(L)'
;MNSGPACATADILVAPPPELRRSEPSSLLIRLLPVVMSVATVGVMVTVFLPGSPATRHPTFLAFPMMMLVSLVVTAVTGRGRRHVSGIHNDRVDYLGYLSVLRTSVTQTAAAQHVSLNWTHPDPATLWTLIGGPRMWERRPGAADFCRIRVGVGSAPLATRLVVGQLPPAQRADPVTRAALRCFLAAHATIADAPIAIPLRVGGPIAIDGDPTKVRGLLRAMICQLAVWHSPEELLIAGVVSDRNRAHWDWLKWLPHNQHPNACDALGPAPMVYSTLAEMQNALAATVLAHVVAIVDTAERGNGAITGVITIEVGARRDGAPPVVRCAGEVTALACPDQLEPQDALVCARRLAAHRVGHSGRTFIRGSGWAELVGIGDVAAFDPSTLWRNVNQHDRLRVPIGVTPDGTAVQLDIKEAAEQGMGPHGLCVGATGSGKSELLRTIALGMMARNSPEVLNLLLVDFKGGATFLDLAGAPHVAAVITNLAEEAPLVARMQDALAGEMSRRQQLLRMAGHLVSVTAYQRARQTGAQLPCLPILFIVVDEFSELLSQHPEFVDVFLAIGRVGRSLGMHLLLASQRLDEGRLRGLETHLSYRMCLKTWSASESRNVLGTQDAYQLPNTPGAGLLQTGTGELIRFQTAFVSGPLRRASPSAVHPVAPPSVRPFTTHAAAPVTAGPVGGTAEVPTPTVLHAVLDRLVGHGPAAHQVWLPPLDEPPMLGALLRDAEPAQAELAVPIGIVDRPFEQSRVPLTIDLSGAAGNVAVVGAPQTGKSTALRTLIMALAATHDAGRVQFYCLDFGGGALAQVDELPHVGAVAGRAQPQLASRMLAELESAVRFREAFFRDHGIDSVARYRQLRAKSAAESFADIFLVIDGWASLRQEFAALEESIVALAAQGLSFGVHVALSAARWAEIRPSLRDQIGSRIELRLADPADSELDRRQAQRVPVDRPGRGLSRDGMHMVIALPDLDGVALRRRSGDPVAPPIPLLPARVDYDSVVARAGDELGAHILLGLEERRGQPVAVDFGRHPHLLVLGDNECGKTAALRTLCREIVRTHTAARAQLLIVDFRHTLLDVIESEHMGGYVSSPAALGAKLSSLVDLLQARMPAPDVSQAQLRARSWWSGPDIYVVVDDYDLVAVSSGNPLMVLLEYLPHARDLGLHLVVARRSGGAARALFEPVLASLRDLGCRALLMSGRPDEGALFGSSRPMPLPPGRGILVTGAGDEQLVQVAWSPPP
;
A
#
# COMPACT_ATOMS: atom_id res chain seq x y z
N MET A 1 33.37 28.72 -7.84
CA MET A 1 34.20 29.37 -6.79
C MET A 1 33.73 30.82 -6.71
N ASN A 2 32.83 31.17 -5.78
CA ASN A 2 32.23 32.53 -5.70
C ASN A 2 32.56 33.28 -4.40
N SER A 3 33.44 32.77 -3.56
CA SER A 3 33.94 33.51 -2.39
C SER A 3 34.93 34.57 -2.87
N GLY A 4 34.52 35.83 -2.85
CA GLY A 4 35.41 36.96 -3.15
C GLY A 4 36.64 37.00 -2.23
N PRO A 5 37.69 37.75 -2.60
CA PRO A 5 38.92 37.83 -1.80
C PRO A 5 38.62 38.33 -0.39
N ALA A 6 38.96 37.50 0.60
CA ALA A 6 38.72 37.78 2.01
C ALA A 6 39.64 38.90 2.49
N CYS A 7 39.05 39.89 3.17
CA CYS A 7 39.77 40.92 3.90
C CYS A 7 39.67 40.63 5.40
N ALA A 8 40.80 40.68 6.11
CA ALA A 8 40.78 40.62 7.57
C ALA A 8 40.08 41.87 8.13
N THR A 9 39.24 41.68 9.14
CA THR A 9 38.54 42.76 9.86
C THR A 9 38.86 42.78 11.35
N ALA A 10 39.73 41.87 11.81
CA ALA A 10 40.16 41.83 13.20
C ALA A 10 41.08 43.02 13.50
N ASP A 11 40.87 43.67 14.64
CA ASP A 11 41.66 44.81 15.09
C ASP A 11 43.12 44.40 15.37
N ILE A 12 44.07 45.24 14.93
CA ILE A 12 45.50 45.05 15.21
C ILE A 12 45.86 45.87 16.44
N LEU A 13 46.28 45.17 17.49
CA LEU A 13 46.75 45.81 18.71
C LEU A 13 48.21 46.27 18.55
N VAL A 14 48.41 47.58 18.53
CA VAL A 14 49.73 48.21 18.40
C VAL A 14 50.34 48.38 19.78
N ALA A 15 51.53 47.81 20.00
CA ALA A 15 52.22 47.88 21.27
C ALA A 15 52.57 49.35 21.63
N PRO A 16 52.36 49.78 22.88
CA PRO A 16 52.76 51.11 23.32
C PRO A 16 54.29 51.25 23.26
N PRO A 17 54.82 52.48 23.10
CA PRO A 17 56.25 52.73 23.07
C PRO A 17 56.91 52.33 24.41
N PRO A 18 58.17 51.84 24.40
CA PRO A 18 58.86 51.38 25.60
C PRO A 18 59.05 52.50 26.65
N GLU A 19 58.97 52.13 27.94
CA GLU A 19 59.16 53.07 29.06
C GLU A 19 60.64 53.32 29.37
N LEU A 20 61.00 54.57 29.63
CA LEU A 20 62.36 54.96 30.05
C LEU A 20 62.65 54.47 31.49
N ARG A 21 63.61 53.54 31.66
CA ARG A 21 64.04 53.02 32.99
C ARG A 21 64.84 54.08 33.78
N ARG A 22 64.55 54.23 35.09
CA ARG A 22 65.28 55.12 36.01
C ARG A 22 66.69 54.61 36.30
N SER A 23 67.67 55.51 36.36
CA SER A 23 69.01 55.28 36.93
C SER A 23 69.02 55.50 38.45
N GLU A 24 69.53 54.53 39.23
CA GLU A 24 69.79 54.64 40.67
C GLU A 24 70.94 55.63 41.00
N PRO A 25 70.94 56.31 42.16
CA PRO A 25 71.97 57.29 42.50
C PRO A 25 73.17 56.66 43.23
N SER A 26 74.38 56.74 42.65
CA SER A 26 75.63 56.31 43.33
C SER A 26 76.35 57.45 44.06
N SER A 27 76.48 57.27 45.37
CA SER A 27 77.31 57.89 46.44
C SER A 27 78.03 59.25 46.23
N LEU A 28 77.72 60.19 47.13
CA LEU A 28 78.32 61.53 47.30
C LEU A 28 79.85 61.55 47.49
N LEU A 29 80.44 60.45 47.97
CA LEU A 29 81.88 60.35 48.24
C LEU A 29 82.76 60.54 46.99
N ILE A 30 82.25 60.13 45.81
CA ILE A 30 82.96 60.27 44.53
C ILE A 30 82.86 61.72 43.97
N ARG A 31 82.02 62.60 44.55
CA ARG A 31 81.89 64.01 44.13
C ARG A 31 82.80 64.99 44.87
N LEU A 32 83.36 64.64 46.03
CA LEU A 32 84.18 65.58 46.84
C LEU A 32 85.70 65.52 46.56
N LEU A 33 86.19 64.45 45.93
CA LEU A 33 87.62 64.29 45.61
C LEU A 33 88.23 65.44 44.77
N PRO A 34 87.52 66.06 43.79
CA PRO A 34 88.07 67.18 43.02
C PRO A 34 88.23 68.46 43.85
N VAL A 35 87.32 68.71 44.81
CA VAL A 35 87.31 69.95 45.63
C VAL A 35 88.50 70.00 46.58
N VAL A 36 88.85 68.86 47.19
CA VAL A 36 90.02 68.73 48.08
C VAL A 36 91.33 68.99 47.33
N MET A 37 91.46 68.50 46.09
CA MET A 37 92.63 68.72 45.25
C MET A 37 92.78 70.18 44.81
N SER A 38 91.67 70.91 44.61
CA SER A 38 91.71 72.35 44.29
C SER A 38 92.16 73.23 45.48
N VAL A 39 91.85 72.88 46.73
CA VAL A 39 92.30 73.65 47.92
C VAL A 39 93.83 73.56 48.09
N ALA A 40 94.43 72.40 47.83
CA ALA A 40 95.89 72.22 47.89
C ALA A 40 96.63 73.05 46.82
N THR A 41 96.00 73.28 45.66
CA THR A 41 96.61 74.02 44.55
C THR A 41 96.59 75.53 44.81
N VAL A 42 95.59 76.05 45.51
CA VAL A 42 95.51 77.48 45.92
C VAL A 42 96.53 77.80 47.02
N GLY A 43 96.79 76.88 47.96
CA GLY A 43 97.76 77.08 49.04
C GLY A 43 99.21 77.26 48.56
N VAL A 44 99.60 76.56 47.48
CA VAL A 44 100.95 76.67 46.87
C VAL A 44 101.12 77.98 46.08
N MET A 45 100.04 78.58 45.58
CA MET A 45 100.11 79.85 44.84
C MET A 45 100.34 81.06 45.78
N VAL A 46 99.84 80.99 47.02
CA VAL A 46 99.92 82.09 48.01
C VAL A 46 101.33 82.25 48.59
N THR A 47 102.11 81.18 48.69
CA THR A 47 103.49 81.23 49.24
C THR A 47 104.53 81.86 48.31
N VAL A 48 104.22 82.04 47.01
CA VAL A 48 105.15 82.58 45.99
C VAL A 48 105.13 84.11 45.90
N PHE A 49 104.16 84.81 46.51
CA PHE A 49 103.90 86.24 46.27
C PHE A 49 104.21 87.22 47.43
N LEU A 50 104.81 86.81 48.55
CA LEU A 50 105.15 87.73 49.66
C LEU A 50 106.64 88.17 49.68
N PRO A 51 106.97 89.45 49.98
CA PRO A 51 108.33 89.97 49.91
C PRO A 51 109.19 89.50 51.09
N GLY A 52 110.34 88.87 50.80
CA GLY A 52 111.34 88.50 51.82
C GLY A 52 112.25 87.31 51.47
N SER A 53 112.00 86.60 50.37
CA SER A 53 112.73 85.34 50.06
C SER A 53 113.52 85.46 48.75
N PRO A 54 114.87 85.46 48.79
CA PRO A 54 115.69 85.46 47.58
C PRO A 54 115.76 84.03 47.00
N ALA A 55 114.66 83.52 46.43
CA ALA A 55 114.66 82.21 45.76
C ALA A 55 113.67 82.11 44.58
N THR A 56 113.21 83.23 44.02
CA THR A 56 112.27 83.31 42.87
C THR A 56 112.94 83.15 41.49
N ARG A 57 113.97 82.31 41.34
CA ARG A 57 114.75 82.28 40.08
C ARG A 57 115.05 80.88 39.53
N HIS A 58 114.05 80.00 39.46
CA HIS A 58 114.11 78.84 38.56
C HIS A 58 112.79 78.66 37.77
N PRO A 59 112.82 78.69 36.42
CA PRO A 59 111.62 78.66 35.58
C PRO A 59 110.88 77.30 35.55
N THR A 60 111.37 76.27 36.26
CA THR A 60 110.77 74.93 36.30
C THR A 60 109.61 74.78 37.29
N PHE A 61 109.45 75.68 38.26
CA PHE A 61 108.39 75.56 39.30
C PHE A 61 106.97 75.92 38.82
N LEU A 62 106.83 76.63 37.69
CA LEU A 62 105.53 77.03 37.13
C LEU A 62 104.88 75.96 36.22
N ALA A 63 105.63 74.97 35.76
CA ALA A 63 105.12 73.98 34.78
C ALA A 63 104.28 72.85 35.41
N PHE A 64 104.56 72.49 36.66
CA PHE A 64 103.95 71.33 37.33
C PHE A 64 102.44 71.49 37.63
N PRO A 65 101.95 72.64 38.14
CA PRO A 65 100.53 72.85 38.39
C PRO A 65 99.69 72.86 37.09
N MET A 66 100.29 73.32 36.00
CA MET A 66 99.63 73.48 34.70
C MET A 66 99.37 72.13 34.04
N MET A 67 100.32 71.20 34.11
CA MET A 67 100.19 69.88 33.48
C MET A 67 99.18 68.95 34.20
N MET A 68 99.07 69.05 35.53
CA MET A 68 98.03 68.36 36.31
C MET A 68 96.62 68.83 35.94
N LEU A 69 96.47 70.13 35.69
CA LEU A 69 95.20 70.74 35.31
C LEU A 69 94.72 70.23 33.95
N VAL A 70 95.64 70.00 33.00
CA VAL A 70 95.32 69.44 31.68
C VAL A 70 94.88 67.98 31.76
N SER A 71 95.51 67.14 32.59
CA SER A 71 95.15 65.72 32.73
C SER A 71 93.76 65.51 33.35
N LEU A 72 93.37 66.37 34.30
CA LEU A 72 92.06 66.33 34.94
C LEU A 72 90.94 66.73 33.96
N VAL A 73 91.23 67.67 33.06
CA VAL A 73 90.32 68.08 31.98
C VAL A 73 90.11 66.95 30.97
N VAL A 74 91.16 66.23 30.56
CA VAL A 74 91.03 65.13 29.59
C VAL A 74 90.23 63.94 30.15
N THR A 75 90.41 63.62 31.43
CA THR A 75 89.70 62.51 32.08
C THR A 75 88.23 62.84 32.36
N ALA A 76 87.90 64.11 32.65
CA ALA A 76 86.52 64.57 32.81
C ALA A 76 85.73 64.56 31.49
N VAL A 77 86.40 64.80 30.36
CA VAL A 77 85.75 64.90 29.04
C VAL A 77 85.53 63.53 28.39
N THR A 78 86.35 62.51 28.68
CA THR A 78 86.32 61.24 27.92
C THR A 78 85.57 60.08 28.59
N GLY A 79 85.23 60.16 29.89
CA GLY A 79 84.99 58.97 30.71
C GLY A 79 83.62 58.72 31.36
N ARG A 80 82.49 59.35 30.97
CA ARG A 80 81.25 59.23 31.80
C ARG A 80 79.88 58.94 31.15
N GLY A 81 79.78 58.56 29.87
CA GLY A 81 78.45 58.40 29.22
C GLY A 81 78.07 57.04 28.62
N ARG A 82 79.01 56.10 28.44
CA ARG A 82 78.84 55.00 27.46
C ARG A 82 78.07 53.74 27.88
N ARG A 83 77.57 53.64 29.13
CA ARG A 83 76.71 52.49 29.55
C ARG A 83 75.22 52.79 29.67
N HIS A 84 74.79 54.06 29.62
CA HIS A 84 73.37 54.45 29.74
C HIS A 84 72.70 54.77 28.39
N VAL A 85 73.49 55.13 27.37
CA VAL A 85 72.98 55.54 26.03
C VAL A 85 72.70 54.35 25.10
N SER A 86 73.42 53.23 25.24
CA SER A 86 73.25 52.07 24.35
C SER A 86 71.93 51.30 24.56
N GLY A 87 71.36 51.30 25.78
CA GLY A 87 70.07 50.67 26.06
C GLY A 87 68.90 51.40 25.41
N ILE A 88 68.85 52.73 25.54
CA ILE A 88 67.82 53.58 24.91
C ILE A 88 67.93 53.51 23.38
N HIS A 89 69.15 53.42 22.83
CA HIS A 89 69.35 53.27 21.39
C HIS A 89 68.82 51.92 20.88
N ASN A 90 69.11 50.82 21.57
CA ASN A 90 68.60 49.51 21.21
C ASN A 90 67.07 49.43 21.33
N ASP A 91 66.48 49.94 22.42
CA ASP A 91 65.01 49.97 22.60
C ASP A 91 64.31 50.78 21.48
N ARG A 92 64.94 51.87 21.01
CA ARG A 92 64.45 52.65 19.85
C ARG A 92 64.56 51.87 18.55
N VAL A 93 65.70 51.22 18.29
CA VAL A 93 65.92 50.42 17.07
C VAL A 93 64.94 49.26 17.03
N ASP A 94 64.72 48.57 18.14
CA ASP A 94 63.79 47.44 18.25
C ASP A 94 62.34 47.89 18.04
N TYR A 95 61.91 49.01 18.63
CA TYR A 95 60.55 49.51 18.45
C TYR A 95 60.29 50.05 17.03
N LEU A 96 61.26 50.73 16.41
CA LEU A 96 61.17 51.14 15.01
C LEU A 96 61.21 49.91 14.07
N GLY A 97 61.98 48.88 14.43
CA GLY A 97 61.98 47.58 13.77
C GLY A 97 60.59 46.93 13.82
N TYR A 98 59.97 46.88 15.00
CA TYR A 98 58.59 46.43 15.20
C TYR A 98 57.60 47.20 14.32
N LEU A 99 57.65 48.54 14.31
CA LEU A 99 56.78 49.35 13.46
C LEU A 99 57.01 49.09 11.95
N SER A 100 58.22 48.73 11.54
CA SER A 100 58.52 48.40 10.13
C SER A 100 57.97 47.02 9.71
N VAL A 101 58.03 46.02 10.60
CA VAL A 101 57.37 44.72 10.40
C VAL A 101 55.85 44.90 10.37
N LEU A 102 55.31 45.66 11.33
CA LEU A 102 53.89 45.99 11.39
C LEU A 102 53.42 46.74 10.14
N ARG A 103 54.24 47.66 9.62
CA ARG A 103 53.97 48.37 8.36
C ARG A 103 53.70 47.40 7.22
N THR A 104 54.53 46.37 7.08
CA THR A 104 54.38 45.37 6.01
C THR A 104 53.06 44.62 6.12
N SER A 105 52.66 44.26 7.34
CA SER A 105 51.37 43.58 7.59
C SER A 105 50.16 44.51 7.31
N VAL A 106 50.26 45.78 7.74
CA VAL A 106 49.19 46.76 7.52
C VAL A 106 49.07 47.14 6.04
N THR A 107 50.18 47.27 5.30
CA THR A 107 50.14 47.52 3.85
C THR A 107 49.61 46.34 3.06
N GLN A 108 49.93 45.10 3.46
CA GLN A 108 49.32 43.89 2.89
C GLN A 108 47.81 43.84 3.15
N THR A 109 47.38 44.19 4.37
CA THR A 109 45.95 44.28 4.73
C THR A 109 45.24 45.37 3.93
N ALA A 110 45.86 46.54 3.78
CA ALA A 110 45.34 47.62 2.95
C ALA A 110 45.22 47.23 1.47
N ALA A 111 46.22 46.52 0.92
CA ALA A 111 46.17 45.99 -0.44
C ALA A 111 45.08 44.93 -0.62
N ALA A 112 44.93 44.01 0.33
CA ALA A 112 43.87 43.00 0.33
C ALA A 112 42.47 43.65 0.42
N GLN A 113 42.30 44.67 1.26
CA GLN A 113 41.08 45.47 1.34
C GLN A 113 40.80 46.18 0.02
N HIS A 114 41.80 46.81 -0.60
CA HIS A 114 41.65 47.49 -1.89
C HIS A 114 41.22 46.53 -3.01
N VAL A 115 41.82 45.33 -3.08
CA VAL A 115 41.41 44.26 -4.00
C VAL A 115 39.99 43.77 -3.70
N SER A 116 39.64 43.60 -2.42
CA SER A 116 38.29 43.18 -2.01
C SER A 116 37.22 44.22 -2.33
N LEU A 117 37.51 45.51 -2.10
CA LEU A 117 36.63 46.61 -2.46
C LEU A 117 36.47 46.74 -3.97
N ASN A 118 37.54 46.61 -4.77
CA ASN A 118 37.46 46.63 -6.23
C ASN A 118 36.81 45.37 -6.81
N TRP A 119 36.91 44.22 -6.13
CA TRP A 119 36.13 43.04 -6.50
C TRP A 119 34.64 43.30 -6.29
N THR A 120 34.27 43.84 -5.14
CA THR A 120 32.87 44.09 -4.75
C THR A 120 32.26 45.25 -5.55
N HIS A 121 33.02 46.32 -5.77
CA HIS A 121 32.66 47.57 -6.43
C HIS A 121 33.68 47.90 -7.54
N PRO A 122 33.69 47.12 -8.64
CA PRO A 122 34.61 47.31 -9.75
C PRO A 122 34.37 48.64 -10.45
N ASP A 123 35.37 49.06 -11.22
CA ASP A 123 35.27 50.25 -12.04
C ASP A 123 34.13 50.12 -13.07
N PRO A 124 33.21 51.11 -13.17
CA PRO A 124 32.11 51.07 -14.13
C PRO A 124 32.51 50.79 -15.58
N ALA A 125 33.71 51.22 -16.00
CA ALA A 125 34.23 50.94 -17.33
C ALA A 125 34.49 49.43 -17.59
N THR A 126 34.54 48.62 -16.54
CA THR A 126 34.78 47.16 -16.62
C THR A 126 33.50 46.32 -16.54
N LEU A 127 32.34 46.93 -16.25
CA LEU A 127 31.07 46.21 -16.04
C LEU A 127 30.66 45.33 -17.23
N TRP A 128 30.98 45.76 -18.45
CA TRP A 128 30.66 45.02 -19.66
C TRP A 128 31.32 43.64 -19.73
N THR A 129 32.43 43.43 -18.98
CA THR A 129 33.15 42.15 -18.87
C THR A 129 32.46 41.16 -17.93
N LEU A 130 31.62 41.65 -17.01
CA LEU A 130 30.93 40.82 -16.02
C LEU A 130 29.60 40.26 -16.56
N ILE A 131 29.04 40.91 -17.57
CA ILE A 131 27.79 40.50 -18.22
C ILE A 131 27.98 39.13 -18.89
N GLY A 132 27.06 38.20 -18.60
CA GLY A 132 27.13 36.80 -19.04
C GLY A 132 28.06 35.90 -18.20
N GLY A 133 28.83 36.49 -17.29
CA GLY A 133 29.67 35.77 -16.35
C GLY A 133 28.93 35.36 -15.06
N PRO A 134 29.60 34.60 -14.16
CA PRO A 134 29.00 34.08 -12.92
C PRO A 134 28.67 35.15 -11.87
N ARG A 135 29.12 36.39 -12.09
CA ARG A 135 28.91 37.55 -11.21
C ARG A 135 27.75 38.46 -11.65
N MET A 136 27.18 38.20 -12.83
CA MET A 136 25.97 38.89 -13.28
C MET A 136 24.80 38.49 -12.38
N TRP A 137 24.04 39.47 -11.90
CA TRP A 137 22.86 39.29 -11.04
C TRP A 137 23.16 38.53 -9.72
N GLU A 138 24.35 38.71 -9.15
CA GLU A 138 24.77 38.03 -7.92
C GLU A 138 24.11 38.58 -6.64
N ARG A 139 23.55 39.81 -6.66
CA ARG A 139 23.02 40.49 -5.46
C ARG A 139 21.52 40.34 -5.31
N ARG A 140 21.08 39.73 -4.20
CA ARG A 140 19.68 39.35 -3.93
C ARG A 140 18.96 40.29 -2.93
N PRO A 141 17.62 40.43 -3.01
CA PRO A 141 16.81 41.13 -2.02
C PRO A 141 16.99 40.51 -0.63
N GLY A 142 17.73 41.17 0.26
CA GLY A 142 18.05 40.69 1.61
C GLY A 142 19.54 40.73 1.94
N ALA A 143 20.41 40.77 0.94
CA ALA A 143 21.84 40.94 1.14
C ALA A 143 22.19 42.39 1.54
N ALA A 144 23.25 42.56 2.34
CA ALA A 144 23.69 43.86 2.83
C ALA A 144 24.20 44.78 1.70
N ASP A 145 24.65 44.20 0.58
CA ASP A 145 25.16 44.86 -0.62
C ASP A 145 24.08 45.12 -1.69
N PHE A 146 22.83 44.66 -1.47
CA PHE A 146 21.70 44.97 -2.33
C PHE A 146 21.46 46.48 -2.38
N CYS A 147 21.38 47.04 -3.60
CA CYS A 147 21.28 48.49 -3.84
C CYS A 147 22.40 49.34 -3.21
N ARG A 148 23.62 48.79 -3.04
CA ARG A 148 24.83 49.56 -2.71
C ARG A 148 25.68 49.76 -3.95
N ILE A 149 25.87 51.00 -4.39
CA ILE A 149 26.57 51.28 -5.65
C ILE A 149 27.73 52.25 -5.49
N ARG A 150 28.77 52.04 -6.30
CA ARG A 150 29.95 52.91 -6.36
C ARG A 150 29.60 54.21 -7.06
N VAL A 151 30.03 55.32 -6.47
CA VAL A 151 29.81 56.67 -7.04
C VAL A 151 31.12 57.37 -7.39
N GLY A 152 32.25 56.81 -7.00
CA GLY A 152 33.57 57.35 -7.31
C GLY A 152 34.66 56.69 -6.50
N VAL A 153 35.84 57.29 -6.57
CA VAL A 153 37.05 56.86 -5.86
C VAL A 153 37.46 57.95 -4.87
N GLY A 154 37.88 57.52 -3.66
CA GLY A 154 38.26 58.43 -2.58
C GLY A 154 39.05 57.74 -1.47
N SER A 155 39.17 58.40 -0.32
CA SER A 155 39.82 57.83 0.85
C SER A 155 38.82 57.06 1.71
N ALA A 156 39.14 55.82 2.06
CA ALA A 156 38.32 54.97 2.92
C ALA A 156 39.09 54.54 4.18
N PRO A 157 38.43 54.35 5.34
CA PRO A 157 39.11 53.85 6.54
C PRO A 157 39.60 52.41 6.33
N LEU A 158 40.74 52.09 6.95
CA LEU A 158 41.24 50.70 7.02
C LEU A 158 40.23 49.84 7.80
N ALA A 159 39.84 48.68 7.25
CA ALA A 159 38.85 47.78 7.81
C ALA A 159 39.31 47.16 9.14
N THR A 160 40.60 46.89 9.24
CA THR A 160 41.29 46.52 10.49
C THR A 160 41.66 47.79 11.24
N ARG A 161 41.04 48.04 12.40
CA ARG A 161 41.38 49.22 13.20
C ARG A 161 42.73 49.00 13.88
N LEU A 162 43.57 50.02 13.85
CA LEU A 162 44.83 50.05 14.60
C LEU A 162 44.54 50.55 16.01
N VAL A 163 44.46 49.63 16.97
CA VAL A 163 44.13 49.93 18.37
C VAL A 163 45.43 49.99 19.17
N VAL A 164 45.74 51.16 19.73
CA VAL A 164 46.92 51.30 20.60
C VAL A 164 46.55 50.89 22.02
N GLY A 165 47.42 50.10 22.67
CA GLY A 165 47.30 49.80 24.11
C GLY A 165 47.42 51.05 25.01
N GLN A 166 47.33 50.87 26.34
CA GLN A 166 47.48 51.99 27.28
C GLN A 166 48.85 52.68 27.11
N LEU A 167 48.83 53.96 26.75
CA LEU A 167 50.03 54.76 26.55
C LEU A 167 50.66 55.13 27.92
N PRO A 168 51.98 54.99 28.09
CA PRO A 168 52.65 55.49 29.28
C PRO A 168 52.51 57.02 29.40
N PRO A 169 52.55 57.57 30.64
CA PRO A 169 52.49 59.01 30.88
C PRO A 169 53.52 59.75 30.02
N ALA A 170 53.18 60.93 29.48
CA ALA A 170 54.02 61.64 28.50
C ALA A 170 55.46 61.92 28.96
N GLN A 171 55.69 61.96 30.28
CA GLN A 171 57.00 62.14 30.90
C GLN A 171 57.88 60.87 30.91
N ARG A 172 57.31 59.69 30.63
CA ARG A 172 57.97 58.36 30.71
C ARG A 172 58.15 57.67 29.34
N ALA A 173 57.55 58.24 28.29
CA ALA A 173 57.66 57.72 26.93
C ALA A 173 58.79 58.41 26.16
N ASP A 174 59.56 57.65 25.41
CA ASP A 174 60.56 58.22 24.49
C ASP A 174 59.86 59.07 23.39
N PRO A 175 60.27 60.34 23.18
CA PRO A 175 59.59 61.23 22.23
C PRO A 175 59.72 60.77 20.76
N VAL A 176 60.80 60.07 20.40
CA VAL A 176 61.03 59.60 19.03
C VAL A 176 60.09 58.44 18.70
N THR A 177 60.03 57.42 19.54
CA THR A 177 59.10 56.28 19.35
C THR A 177 57.64 56.70 19.41
N ARG A 178 57.29 57.66 20.29
CA ARG A 178 55.94 58.24 20.38
C ARG A 178 55.54 59.04 19.14
N ALA A 179 56.47 59.83 18.57
CA ALA A 179 56.23 60.55 17.32
C ALA A 179 56.10 59.56 16.14
N ALA A 180 56.97 58.55 16.07
CA ALA A 180 56.92 57.50 15.06
C ALA A 180 55.58 56.74 15.08
N LEU A 181 55.08 56.37 16.27
CA LEU A 181 53.78 55.73 16.44
C LEU A 181 52.62 56.63 15.94
N ARG A 182 52.63 57.93 16.27
CA ARG A 182 51.61 58.87 15.80
C ARG A 182 51.61 59.02 14.29
N CYS A 183 52.78 59.19 13.68
CA CYS A 183 52.93 59.27 12.23
C CYS A 183 52.49 57.96 11.56
N PHE A 184 52.81 56.81 12.15
CA PHE A 184 52.40 55.49 11.66
C PHE A 184 50.87 55.34 11.64
N LEU A 185 50.19 55.68 12.73
CA LEU A 185 48.73 55.61 12.81
C LEU A 185 48.08 56.56 11.80
N ALA A 186 48.57 57.79 11.68
CA ALA A 186 48.02 58.76 10.72
C ALA A 186 48.21 58.31 9.26
N ALA A 187 49.38 57.76 8.91
CA ALA A 187 49.68 57.32 7.55
C ALA A 187 48.95 56.04 7.14
N HIS A 188 48.55 55.19 8.10
CA HIS A 188 47.97 53.88 7.84
C HIS A 188 46.51 53.72 8.32
N ALA A 189 45.87 54.80 8.80
CA ALA A 189 44.45 54.77 9.19
C ALA A 189 43.47 54.72 8.01
N THR A 190 43.91 55.16 6.82
CA THR A 190 43.07 55.25 5.62
C THR A 190 43.78 54.67 4.41
N ILE A 191 42.99 54.20 3.44
CA ILE A 191 43.42 53.70 2.14
C ILE A 191 43.02 54.74 1.10
N ALA A 192 43.99 55.20 0.32
CA ALA A 192 43.75 56.07 -0.82
C ALA A 192 43.20 55.26 -2.01
N ASP A 193 42.54 55.94 -2.94
CA ASP A 193 42.02 55.36 -4.18
C ASP A 193 41.06 54.17 -3.99
N ALA A 194 40.29 54.17 -2.90
CA ALA A 194 39.29 53.15 -2.60
C ALA A 194 37.92 53.49 -3.23
N PRO A 195 37.19 52.48 -3.75
CA PRO A 195 35.80 52.65 -4.19
C PRO A 195 34.90 53.19 -3.08
N ILE A 196 34.24 54.33 -3.32
CA ILE A 196 33.22 54.90 -2.43
C ILE A 196 31.84 54.43 -2.90
N ALA A 197 31.19 53.58 -2.09
CA ALA A 197 29.87 53.06 -2.39
C ALA A 197 28.82 53.53 -1.38
N ILE A 198 27.71 54.05 -1.90
CA ILE A 198 26.58 54.54 -1.10
C ILE A 198 25.42 53.55 -1.14
N PRO A 199 24.69 53.36 -0.02
CA PRO A 199 23.41 52.65 -0.04
C PRO A 199 22.33 53.55 -0.65
N LEU A 200 21.51 53.00 -1.56
CA LEU A 200 20.40 53.73 -2.16
C LEU A 200 19.07 53.58 -1.40
N ARG A 201 18.99 52.65 -0.43
CA ARG A 201 17.79 52.39 0.39
C ARG A 201 17.63 53.33 1.58
N VAL A 202 18.34 54.46 1.61
CA VAL A 202 18.23 55.45 2.68
C VAL A 202 16.96 56.26 2.45
N GLY A 203 16.13 56.47 3.46
CA GLY A 203 14.83 57.12 3.29
C GLY A 203 14.94 58.53 2.69
N GLY A 204 14.33 58.75 1.52
CA GLY A 204 14.26 60.03 0.82
C GLY A 204 14.86 60.01 -0.60
N PRO A 205 14.59 61.05 -1.43
CA PRO A 205 15.17 61.16 -2.76
C PRO A 205 16.67 61.47 -2.71
N ILE A 206 17.43 60.89 -3.64
CA ILE A 206 18.88 61.11 -3.78
C ILE A 206 19.09 62.17 -4.87
N ALA A 207 19.57 63.35 -4.49
CA ALA A 207 19.81 64.43 -5.44
C ALA A 207 21.30 64.52 -5.81
N ILE A 208 21.62 64.61 -7.10
CA ILE A 208 22.99 64.80 -7.58
C ILE A 208 23.13 66.19 -8.20
N ASP A 209 23.77 67.11 -7.47
CA ASP A 209 24.02 68.48 -7.94
C ASP A 209 25.34 68.55 -8.72
N GLY A 210 25.44 69.42 -9.73
CA GLY A 210 26.71 69.66 -10.43
C GLY A 210 26.53 70.06 -11.89
N ASP A 211 27.58 69.89 -12.68
CA ASP A 211 27.52 70.03 -14.13
C ASP A 211 26.62 68.93 -14.75
N PRO A 212 25.59 69.27 -15.55
CA PRO A 212 24.63 68.29 -16.07
C PRO A 212 25.28 67.14 -16.86
N THR A 213 26.39 67.40 -17.55
CA THR A 213 27.10 66.37 -18.33
C THR A 213 27.76 65.36 -17.40
N LYS A 214 28.45 65.86 -16.36
CA LYS A 214 29.10 65.03 -15.33
C LYS A 214 28.08 64.27 -14.48
N VAL A 215 26.97 64.91 -14.11
CA VAL A 215 25.87 64.27 -13.36
C VAL A 215 25.25 63.12 -14.16
N ARG A 216 24.96 63.32 -15.45
CA ARG A 216 24.44 62.24 -16.31
C ARG A 216 25.47 61.13 -16.54
N GLY A 217 26.75 61.46 -16.63
CA GLY A 217 27.85 60.48 -16.68
C GLY A 217 27.87 59.58 -15.45
N LEU A 218 27.72 60.17 -14.27
CA LEU A 218 27.62 59.44 -13.00
C LEU A 218 26.34 58.59 -12.95
N LEU A 219 25.19 59.13 -13.32
CA LEU A 219 23.93 58.38 -13.33
C LEU A 219 23.98 57.18 -14.29
N ARG A 220 24.60 57.30 -15.47
CA ARG A 220 24.79 56.15 -16.38
C ARG A 220 25.64 55.05 -15.73
N ALA A 221 26.71 55.43 -15.02
CA ALA A 221 27.54 54.49 -14.26
C ALA A 221 26.73 53.80 -13.14
N MET A 222 25.91 54.55 -12.41
CA MET A 222 25.03 54.03 -11.35
C MET A 222 23.99 53.04 -11.91
N ILE A 223 23.32 53.38 -13.01
CA ILE A 223 22.30 52.53 -13.65
C ILE A 223 22.91 51.24 -14.19
N CYS A 224 24.05 51.33 -14.87
CA CYS A 224 24.73 50.14 -15.39
C CYS A 224 25.17 49.20 -14.26
N GLN A 225 25.69 49.74 -13.14
CA GLN A 225 26.00 48.94 -11.96
C GLN A 225 24.74 48.25 -11.41
N LEU A 226 23.62 48.96 -11.26
CA LEU A 226 22.37 48.38 -10.78
C LEU A 226 21.89 47.23 -11.66
N ALA A 227 21.91 47.43 -12.98
CA ALA A 227 21.43 46.46 -13.96
C ALA A 227 22.33 45.22 -14.08
N VAL A 228 23.66 45.36 -13.88
CA VAL A 228 24.59 44.24 -13.89
C VAL A 228 24.50 43.42 -12.59
N TRP A 229 24.28 44.07 -11.44
CA TRP A 229 24.29 43.39 -10.14
C TRP A 229 22.98 42.75 -9.73
N HIS A 230 21.83 43.23 -10.22
CA HIS A 230 20.51 42.77 -9.78
C HIS A 230 19.71 42.24 -10.96
N SER A 231 18.90 41.22 -10.71
CA SER A 231 17.97 40.67 -11.70
C SER A 231 16.83 41.67 -12.05
N PRO A 232 16.37 41.76 -13.31
CA PRO A 232 15.15 42.50 -13.67
C PRO A 232 13.86 42.00 -12.99
N GLU A 233 13.81 40.79 -12.44
CA GLU A 233 12.69 40.33 -11.59
C GLU A 233 12.73 40.95 -10.18
N GLU A 234 13.91 41.35 -9.71
CA GLU A 234 14.13 41.81 -8.34
C GLU A 234 14.23 43.35 -8.27
N LEU A 235 14.74 43.98 -9.32
CA LEU A 235 14.92 45.42 -9.43
C LEU A 235 14.53 45.91 -10.83
N LEU A 236 13.63 46.90 -10.89
CA LEU A 236 13.22 47.57 -12.12
C LEU A 236 13.83 48.97 -12.18
N ILE A 237 14.12 49.46 -13.39
CA ILE A 237 14.68 50.79 -13.63
C ILE A 237 13.71 51.57 -14.52
N ALA A 238 13.10 52.61 -13.97
CA ALA A 238 12.22 53.52 -14.66
C ALA A 238 12.90 54.88 -14.91
N GLY A 239 12.67 55.47 -16.08
CA GLY A 239 13.12 56.82 -16.40
C GLY A 239 11.96 57.80 -16.38
N VAL A 240 12.06 58.88 -15.60
CA VAL A 240 11.18 60.05 -15.70
C VAL A 240 11.98 61.16 -16.36
N VAL A 241 11.74 61.35 -17.66
CA VAL A 241 12.62 62.14 -18.52
C VAL A 241 11.79 63.05 -19.41
N SER A 242 12.12 64.35 -19.39
CA SER A 242 11.51 65.32 -20.31
C SER A 242 11.93 65.04 -21.76
N ASP A 243 11.09 65.36 -22.73
CA ASP A 243 11.40 65.09 -24.15
C ASP A 243 12.72 65.76 -24.62
N ARG A 244 13.07 66.91 -24.03
CA ARG A 244 14.36 67.59 -24.27
C ARG A 244 15.57 66.74 -23.85
N ASN A 245 15.44 65.97 -22.76
CA ASN A 245 16.53 65.17 -22.20
C ASN A 245 16.48 63.70 -22.66
N ARG A 246 15.39 63.25 -23.30
CA ARG A 246 15.13 61.86 -23.70
C ARG A 246 16.24 61.24 -24.55
N ALA A 247 16.88 62.03 -25.42
CA ALA A 247 18.00 61.56 -26.25
C ALA A 247 19.20 61.05 -25.42
N HIS A 248 19.42 61.58 -24.21
CA HIS A 248 20.49 61.11 -23.31
C HIS A 248 20.18 59.76 -22.66
N TRP A 249 18.92 59.32 -22.72
CA TRP A 249 18.39 58.15 -22.03
C TRP A 249 17.79 57.11 -22.99
N ASP A 250 17.87 57.32 -24.31
CA ASP A 250 17.33 56.40 -25.33
C ASP A 250 17.91 54.98 -25.24
N TRP A 251 19.12 54.83 -24.68
CA TRP A 251 19.75 53.54 -24.46
C TRP A 251 19.03 52.66 -23.42
N LEU A 252 18.18 53.23 -22.55
CA LEU A 252 17.42 52.50 -21.52
C LEU A 252 16.50 51.42 -22.12
N LYS A 253 15.99 51.62 -23.34
CA LYS A 253 15.14 50.65 -24.05
C LYS A 253 15.78 49.27 -24.22
N TRP A 254 17.10 49.19 -24.16
CA TRP A 254 17.84 47.93 -24.26
C TRP A 254 17.97 47.21 -22.91
N LEU A 255 17.76 47.89 -21.78
CA LEU A 255 17.85 47.24 -20.48
C LEU A 255 16.64 46.33 -20.24
N PRO A 256 16.85 45.05 -19.86
CA PRO A 256 15.77 44.19 -19.38
C PRO A 256 15.00 44.81 -18.22
N HIS A 257 15.69 45.55 -17.36
CA HIS A 257 15.14 46.25 -16.20
C HIS A 257 14.20 47.40 -16.55
N ASN A 258 14.18 47.87 -17.81
CA ASN A 258 13.31 48.93 -18.28
C ASN A 258 12.04 48.39 -19.00
N GLN A 259 11.79 47.09 -18.92
CA GLN A 259 10.60 46.43 -19.48
C GLN A 259 9.50 46.29 -18.43
N HIS A 260 8.29 46.76 -18.73
CA HIS A 260 7.17 46.68 -17.81
C HIS A 260 6.71 45.22 -17.62
N PRO A 261 6.55 44.72 -16.38
CA PRO A 261 6.25 43.29 -16.15
C PRO A 261 4.87 42.86 -16.63
N ASN A 262 3.87 43.74 -16.50
CA ASN A 262 2.45 43.40 -16.73
C ASN A 262 1.80 44.16 -17.89
N ALA A 263 2.55 44.97 -18.65
CA ALA A 263 2.00 45.83 -19.67
C ALA A 263 2.82 45.70 -20.95
N CYS A 264 2.14 45.54 -22.07
CA CYS A 264 2.78 45.32 -23.37
C CYS A 264 2.24 46.32 -24.39
N ASP A 265 3.07 46.67 -25.36
CA ASP A 265 2.68 47.31 -26.60
C ASP A 265 2.79 46.32 -27.78
N ALA A 266 2.70 46.81 -29.02
CA ALA A 266 2.79 45.98 -30.21
C ALA A 266 4.17 45.33 -30.46
N LEU A 267 5.22 45.76 -29.74
CA LEU A 267 6.59 45.26 -29.87
C LEU A 267 7.04 44.38 -28.69
N GLY A 268 6.23 44.26 -27.64
CA GLY A 268 6.52 43.45 -26.45
C GLY A 268 6.25 44.20 -25.16
N PRO A 269 6.98 43.90 -24.06
CA PRO A 269 6.86 44.64 -22.80
C PRO A 269 7.04 46.15 -23.01
N ALA A 270 6.13 46.95 -22.45
CA ALA A 270 6.14 48.39 -22.63
C ALA A 270 7.40 49.01 -21.98
N PRO A 271 8.07 49.98 -22.63
CA PRO A 271 9.23 50.66 -22.06
C PRO A 271 8.82 51.53 -20.87
N MET A 272 9.55 51.44 -19.76
CA MET A 272 9.28 52.21 -18.54
C MET A 272 9.98 53.58 -18.57
N VAL A 273 9.69 54.38 -19.60
CA VAL A 273 10.17 55.76 -19.73
C VAL A 273 8.99 56.70 -19.84
N TYR A 274 8.79 57.50 -18.80
CA TYR A 274 7.63 58.36 -18.59
C TYR A 274 8.03 59.84 -18.63
N SER A 275 7.06 60.71 -18.92
CA SER A 275 7.28 62.16 -18.99
C SER A 275 7.24 62.83 -17.61
N THR A 276 6.46 62.27 -16.67
CA THR A 276 6.24 62.80 -15.32
C THR A 276 6.27 61.69 -14.26
N LEU A 277 6.52 62.06 -13.00
CA LEU A 277 6.49 61.12 -11.87
C LEU A 277 5.09 60.52 -11.65
N ALA A 278 4.04 61.30 -11.87
CA ALA A 278 2.65 60.86 -11.73
C ALA A 278 2.27 59.78 -12.78
N GLU A 279 2.73 59.94 -14.01
CA GLU A 279 2.52 58.96 -15.09
C GLU A 279 3.17 57.61 -14.74
N MET A 280 4.41 57.65 -14.24
CA MET A 280 5.12 56.45 -13.76
C MET A 280 4.39 55.76 -12.60
N GLN A 281 3.95 56.53 -11.59
CA GLN A 281 3.23 55.99 -10.43
C GLN A 281 1.94 55.26 -10.86
N ASN A 282 1.16 55.88 -11.75
CA ASN A 282 -0.08 55.30 -12.25
C ASN A 282 0.18 54.01 -13.03
N ALA A 283 1.20 53.99 -13.89
CA ALA A 283 1.57 52.80 -14.66
C ALA A 283 2.02 51.64 -13.75
N LEU A 284 2.76 51.93 -12.67
CA LEU A 284 3.35 50.91 -11.80
C LEU A 284 2.50 50.51 -10.58
N ALA A 285 1.36 51.16 -10.34
CA ALA A 285 0.53 50.99 -9.14
C ALA A 285 0.10 49.54 -8.83
N ALA A 286 -0.03 48.70 -9.86
CA ALA A 286 -0.46 47.29 -9.74
C ALA A 286 0.70 46.27 -9.68
N THR A 287 1.96 46.72 -9.59
CA THR A 287 3.14 45.83 -9.61
C THR A 287 3.50 45.38 -8.19
N VAL A 288 3.18 44.14 -7.83
CA VAL A 288 3.16 43.70 -6.41
C VAL A 288 4.54 43.27 -5.85
N LEU A 289 5.60 43.09 -6.66
CA LEU A 289 6.78 42.32 -6.19
C LEU A 289 8.21 42.82 -6.54
N ALA A 290 8.42 43.98 -7.18
CA ALA A 290 9.78 44.42 -7.56
C ALA A 290 10.21 45.77 -6.94
N HIS A 291 11.48 45.90 -6.54
CA HIS A 291 12.05 47.19 -6.12
C HIS A 291 12.25 48.10 -7.34
N VAL A 292 11.66 49.30 -7.35
CA VAL A 292 11.78 50.22 -8.51
C VAL A 292 12.80 51.31 -8.21
N VAL A 293 13.74 51.54 -9.13
CA VAL A 293 14.64 52.70 -9.13
C VAL A 293 14.17 53.67 -10.22
N ALA A 294 13.72 54.86 -9.82
CA ALA A 294 13.27 55.93 -10.70
C ALA A 294 14.38 56.97 -10.89
N ILE A 295 14.78 57.20 -12.15
CA ILE A 295 15.75 58.23 -12.54
C ILE A 295 14.99 59.46 -13.03
N VAL A 296 15.15 60.60 -12.37
CA VAL A 296 14.42 61.84 -12.68
C VAL A 296 15.36 62.88 -13.29
N ASP A 297 15.18 63.16 -14.57
CA ASP A 297 15.90 64.21 -15.33
C ASP A 297 14.88 65.19 -15.95
N THR A 298 14.10 65.82 -15.07
CA THR A 298 13.03 66.80 -15.36
C THR A 298 13.20 68.06 -14.52
N ALA A 299 12.55 69.16 -14.93
CA ALA A 299 12.54 70.40 -14.15
C ALA A 299 11.65 70.33 -12.90
N GLU A 300 10.69 69.39 -12.87
CA GLU A 300 9.84 69.11 -11.71
C GLU A 300 10.64 68.35 -10.64
N ARG A 301 10.62 68.85 -9.40
CA ARG A 301 11.12 68.15 -8.21
C ARG A 301 9.97 67.40 -7.56
N GLY A 302 10.16 66.12 -7.27
CA GLY A 302 9.13 65.32 -6.60
C GLY A 302 8.94 65.78 -5.14
N ASN A 303 7.76 66.30 -4.80
CA ASN A 303 7.38 66.50 -3.40
C ASN A 303 6.82 65.19 -2.82
N GLY A 304 7.69 64.35 -2.28
CA GLY A 304 7.29 63.21 -1.44
C GLY A 304 8.00 61.89 -1.75
N ALA A 305 8.31 61.13 -0.69
CA ALA A 305 8.84 59.77 -0.83
C ALA A 305 7.73 58.82 -1.30
N ILE A 306 7.95 58.14 -2.43
CA ILE A 306 7.05 57.11 -2.95
C ILE A 306 7.40 55.80 -2.26
N THR A 307 6.45 55.20 -1.53
CA THR A 307 6.69 53.94 -0.81
C THR A 307 7.11 52.84 -1.79
N GLY A 308 8.26 52.21 -1.57
CA GLY A 308 8.78 51.12 -2.41
C GLY A 308 9.57 51.55 -3.66
N VAL A 309 9.72 52.86 -3.93
CA VAL A 309 10.48 53.38 -5.08
C VAL A 309 11.68 54.21 -4.62
N ILE A 310 12.87 53.87 -5.10
CA ILE A 310 14.10 54.63 -4.88
C ILE A 310 14.20 55.72 -5.96
N THR A 311 14.20 56.99 -5.57
CA THR A 311 14.23 58.11 -6.53
C THR A 311 15.63 58.74 -6.57
N ILE A 312 16.21 58.86 -7.75
CA ILE A 312 17.50 59.53 -7.99
C ILE A 312 17.25 60.70 -8.95
N GLU A 313 17.46 61.92 -8.49
CA GLU A 313 17.12 63.14 -9.21
C GLU A 313 18.37 63.92 -9.64
N VAL A 314 18.33 64.51 -10.84
CA VAL A 314 19.31 65.51 -11.27
C VAL A 314 19.03 66.81 -10.49
N GLY A 315 19.97 67.19 -9.62
CA GLY A 315 19.85 68.31 -8.69
C GLY A 315 20.10 69.68 -9.32
N ALA A 316 20.52 70.64 -8.50
CA ALA A 316 20.80 72.02 -8.92
C ALA A 316 21.98 72.07 -9.91
N ARG A 317 21.73 72.69 -11.07
CA ARG A 317 22.75 72.93 -12.10
C ARG A 317 23.82 73.89 -11.58
N ARG A 318 25.09 73.46 -11.63
CA ARG A 318 26.27 74.27 -11.32
C ARG A 318 27.33 73.99 -12.37
N ASP A 319 27.38 74.84 -13.40
CA ASP A 319 28.28 74.63 -14.55
C ASP A 319 29.75 74.50 -14.08
N GLY A 320 30.43 73.47 -14.57
CA GLY A 320 31.83 73.17 -14.24
C GLY A 320 32.09 72.50 -12.87
N ALA A 321 31.14 72.53 -11.93
CA ALA A 321 31.32 71.97 -10.60
C ALA A 321 31.37 70.42 -10.61
N PRO A 322 32.18 69.78 -9.75
CA PRO A 322 32.14 68.33 -9.57
C PRO A 322 30.77 67.89 -9.02
N PRO A 323 30.30 66.69 -9.37
CA PRO A 323 29.03 66.16 -8.88
C PRO A 323 29.08 65.94 -7.37
N VAL A 324 28.02 66.36 -6.70
CA VAL A 324 27.83 66.22 -5.25
C VAL A 324 26.56 65.42 -5.02
N VAL A 325 26.68 64.31 -4.29
CA VAL A 325 25.54 63.45 -3.95
C VAL A 325 24.97 63.88 -2.61
N ARG A 326 23.67 64.17 -2.58
CA ARG A 326 22.91 64.42 -1.35
C ARG A 326 22.00 63.25 -1.07
N CYS A 327 22.16 62.64 0.10
CA CYS A 327 21.36 61.50 0.54
C CYS A 327 21.00 61.70 2.01
N ALA A 328 19.70 61.72 2.34
CA ALA A 328 19.19 61.87 3.72
C ALA A 328 19.82 63.02 4.55
N GLY A 329 20.13 64.16 3.91
CA GLY A 329 20.73 65.33 4.55
C GLY A 329 22.27 65.33 4.61
N GLU A 330 22.93 64.21 4.32
CA GLU A 330 24.39 64.15 4.16
C GLU A 330 24.81 64.59 2.76
N VAL A 331 25.88 65.38 2.69
CA VAL A 331 26.45 65.89 1.45
C VAL A 331 27.80 65.21 1.21
N THR A 332 27.87 64.35 0.20
CA THR A 332 29.12 63.67 -0.20
C THR A 332 29.69 64.35 -1.44
N ALA A 333 30.76 65.11 -1.26
CA ALA A 333 31.54 65.66 -2.37
C ALA A 333 32.46 64.57 -2.95
N LEU A 334 32.37 64.34 -4.26
CA LEU A 334 33.17 63.33 -4.96
C LEU A 334 34.36 63.99 -5.64
N ALA A 335 35.57 63.68 -5.18
CA ALA A 335 36.81 64.18 -5.80
C ALA A 335 37.03 63.57 -7.19
N CYS A 336 36.85 62.26 -7.29
CA CYS A 336 36.94 61.48 -8.54
C CYS A 336 35.62 60.71 -8.73
N PRO A 337 34.55 61.35 -9.23
CA PRO A 337 33.28 60.69 -9.48
C PRO A 337 33.42 59.68 -10.62
N ASP A 338 32.73 58.55 -10.49
CA ASP A 338 32.63 57.60 -11.60
C ASP A 338 31.89 58.24 -12.77
N GLN A 339 32.33 57.95 -14.00
CA GLN A 339 31.66 58.41 -15.21
C GLN A 339 31.58 57.30 -16.24
N LEU A 340 30.47 57.27 -16.96
CA LEU A 340 30.28 56.40 -18.11
C LEU A 340 29.79 57.23 -19.30
N GLU A 341 30.45 57.09 -20.45
CA GLU A 341 30.02 57.76 -21.67
C GLU A 341 28.71 57.14 -22.19
N PRO A 342 27.91 57.87 -22.98
CA PRO A 342 26.66 57.34 -23.53
C PRO A 342 26.84 56.04 -24.33
N GLN A 343 27.96 55.91 -25.06
CA GLN A 343 28.28 54.73 -25.86
C GLN A 343 28.56 53.50 -24.98
N ASP A 344 29.29 53.67 -23.88
CA ASP A 344 29.59 52.56 -22.97
C ASP A 344 28.33 52.07 -22.24
N ALA A 345 27.44 52.99 -21.86
CA ALA A 345 26.14 52.65 -21.30
C ALA A 345 25.27 51.87 -22.30
N LEU A 346 25.28 52.27 -23.58
CA LEU A 346 24.58 51.55 -24.65
C LEU A 346 25.16 50.15 -24.86
N VAL A 347 26.48 49.98 -24.84
CA VAL A 347 27.14 48.67 -24.96
C VAL A 347 26.77 47.79 -23.78
N CYS A 348 26.80 48.32 -22.55
CA CYS A 348 26.37 47.62 -21.34
C CYS A 348 24.91 47.14 -21.48
N ALA A 349 24.00 48.04 -21.85
CA ALA A 349 22.58 47.71 -21.96
C ALA A 349 22.29 46.69 -23.06
N ARG A 350 22.92 46.79 -24.23
CA ARG A 350 22.75 45.80 -25.32
C ARG A 350 23.31 44.43 -24.96
N ARG A 351 24.42 44.38 -24.22
CA ARG A 351 24.95 43.10 -23.72
C ARG A 351 24.00 42.48 -22.71
N LEU A 352 23.43 43.27 -21.80
CA LEU A 352 22.41 42.80 -20.86
C LEU A 352 21.11 42.36 -21.56
N ALA A 353 20.72 43.01 -22.65
CA ALA A 353 19.53 42.68 -23.44
C ALA A 353 19.51 41.23 -23.96
N ALA A 354 20.69 40.63 -24.14
CA ALA A 354 20.84 39.23 -24.55
C ALA A 354 20.48 38.23 -23.42
N HIS A 355 20.29 38.70 -22.20
CA HIS A 355 19.99 37.87 -21.02
C HIS A 355 18.60 38.20 -20.46
N ARG A 356 17.80 37.18 -20.11
CA ARG A 356 16.46 37.32 -19.52
C ARG A 356 16.36 36.54 -18.20
N VAL A 357 15.61 37.06 -17.23
CA VAL A 357 15.26 36.35 -15.99
C VAL A 357 13.86 35.77 -16.16
N GLY A 358 13.64 34.56 -15.63
CA GLY A 358 12.41 33.79 -15.91
C GLY A 358 12.50 32.91 -17.18
N HIS A 359 13.66 32.88 -17.84
CA HIS A 359 14.08 31.78 -18.68
C HIS A 359 15.42 31.29 -18.17
N SER A 360 15.43 30.15 -17.48
CA SER A 360 16.60 29.27 -17.43
C SER A 360 16.84 28.69 -18.83
N GLY A 361 17.24 29.57 -19.75
CA GLY A 361 18.09 29.30 -20.89
C GLY A 361 19.22 30.32 -20.80
N ARG A 362 20.48 29.96 -20.48
CA ARG A 362 21.25 28.91 -21.14
C ARG A 362 20.72 28.71 -22.55
N THR A 363 21.20 29.50 -23.48
CA THR A 363 21.34 29.17 -24.90
C THR A 363 22.26 27.94 -25.05
N PHE A 364 21.92 26.86 -24.36
CA PHE A 364 21.82 25.58 -25.01
C PHE A 364 20.56 25.63 -25.86
N ILE A 365 20.56 24.91 -26.96
CA ILE A 365 19.35 24.66 -27.76
C ILE A 365 18.33 23.96 -26.83
N ARG A 366 17.51 24.72 -26.10
CA ARG A 366 16.31 24.27 -25.37
C ARG A 366 15.09 24.93 -26.03
N GLY A 367 14.98 24.66 -27.31
CA GLY A 367 13.75 24.77 -28.10
C GLY A 367 13.48 23.39 -28.70
N SER A 368 13.41 22.38 -27.83
CA SER A 368 12.61 21.21 -28.08
C SER A 368 12.07 20.73 -26.74
N GLY A 369 10.77 20.94 -26.51
CA GLY A 369 10.07 20.11 -25.52
C GLY A 369 10.30 18.64 -25.84
N TRP A 370 10.05 17.72 -24.89
CA TRP A 370 10.12 16.29 -25.18
C TRP A 370 9.35 15.92 -26.47
N ALA A 371 8.22 16.58 -26.72
CA ALA A 371 7.42 16.41 -27.93
C ALA A 371 8.23 16.69 -29.20
N GLU A 372 8.90 17.83 -29.29
CA GLU A 372 9.76 18.19 -30.43
C GLU A 372 10.95 17.23 -30.59
N LEU A 373 11.56 16.76 -29.49
CA LEU A 373 12.62 15.75 -29.55
C LEU A 373 12.15 14.46 -30.21
N VAL A 374 10.93 14.02 -29.88
CA VAL A 374 10.30 12.79 -30.41
C VAL A 374 9.76 12.98 -31.84
N GLY A 375 9.61 14.23 -32.30
CA GLY A 375 9.03 14.59 -33.59
C GLY A 375 7.51 14.84 -33.54
N ILE A 376 6.97 15.05 -32.35
CA ILE A 376 5.57 15.43 -32.10
C ILE A 376 5.56 16.96 -31.95
N GLY A 377 5.08 17.69 -32.96
CA GLY A 377 4.99 19.14 -32.90
C GLY A 377 4.01 19.61 -31.81
N ASP A 378 2.73 19.73 -32.16
CA ASP A 378 1.67 19.99 -31.19
C ASP A 378 1.08 18.66 -30.67
N VAL A 379 1.16 18.43 -29.36
CA VAL A 379 0.56 17.26 -28.69
C VAL A 379 -0.96 17.24 -28.88
N ALA A 380 -1.61 18.39 -29.02
CA ALA A 380 -3.04 18.45 -29.31
C ALA A 380 -3.39 18.10 -30.77
N ALA A 381 -2.41 18.09 -31.68
CA ALA A 381 -2.56 17.62 -33.05
C ALA A 381 -1.91 16.24 -33.28
N PHE A 382 -1.35 15.63 -32.23
CA PHE A 382 -0.71 14.32 -32.29
C PHE A 382 -1.74 13.23 -32.62
N ASP A 383 -1.54 12.57 -33.76
CA ASP A 383 -2.20 11.32 -34.16
C ASP A 383 -1.14 10.19 -34.19
N PRO A 384 -1.20 9.23 -33.24
CA PRO A 384 -0.24 8.12 -33.19
C PRO A 384 -0.21 7.29 -34.47
N SER A 385 -1.38 7.09 -35.11
CA SER A 385 -1.54 6.22 -36.28
C SER A 385 -0.77 6.75 -37.50
N THR A 386 -0.70 8.08 -37.64
CA THR A 386 0.04 8.74 -38.71
C THR A 386 1.54 8.70 -38.45
N LEU A 387 1.98 8.90 -37.19
CA LEU A 387 3.39 8.79 -36.85
C LEU A 387 3.89 7.35 -37.06
N TRP A 388 3.19 6.34 -36.56
CA TRP A 388 3.60 4.93 -36.67
C TRP A 388 3.71 4.43 -38.11
N ARG A 389 2.85 4.91 -39.02
CA ARG A 389 2.93 4.55 -40.45
C ARG A 389 4.15 5.14 -41.15
N ASN A 390 4.63 6.29 -40.68
CA ASN A 390 5.72 7.05 -41.29
C ASN A 390 7.09 6.78 -40.64
N VAL A 391 7.16 5.91 -39.62
CA VAL A 391 8.42 5.54 -38.97
C VAL A 391 9.20 4.57 -39.85
N ASN A 392 10.40 5.00 -40.27
CA ASN A 392 11.33 4.18 -41.05
C ASN A 392 11.87 3.01 -40.22
N GLN A 393 12.31 1.93 -40.89
CA GLN A 393 12.86 0.74 -40.24
C GLN A 393 14.06 1.03 -39.31
N HIS A 394 14.89 2.01 -39.67
CA HIS A 394 16.01 2.48 -38.85
C HIS A 394 15.58 3.14 -37.53
N ASP A 395 14.43 3.82 -37.54
CA ASP A 395 13.90 4.59 -36.41
C ASP A 395 13.01 3.74 -35.47
N ARG A 396 12.72 2.50 -35.87
CA ARG A 396 12.02 1.51 -35.06
C ARG A 396 12.80 1.19 -33.79
N LEU A 397 12.11 1.11 -32.65
CA LEU A 397 12.67 0.89 -31.31
C LEU A 397 13.80 1.86 -30.92
N ARG A 398 13.83 3.03 -31.55
CA ARG A 398 14.81 4.08 -31.28
C ARG A 398 14.08 5.33 -30.80
N VAL A 399 14.48 5.83 -29.64
CA VAL A 399 13.82 6.93 -28.96
C VAL A 399 14.81 7.98 -28.44
N PRO A 400 14.51 9.28 -28.57
CA PRO A 400 15.30 10.32 -27.91
C PRO A 400 15.05 10.29 -26.41
N ILE A 401 16.12 10.22 -25.63
CA ILE A 401 16.05 10.24 -24.16
C ILE A 401 16.46 11.59 -23.57
N GLY A 402 17.15 12.42 -24.33
CA GLY A 402 17.67 13.69 -23.87
C GLY A 402 18.55 14.38 -24.92
N VAL A 403 19.36 15.34 -24.47
CA VAL A 403 20.28 16.10 -25.32
C VAL A 403 21.70 16.12 -24.73
N THR A 404 22.72 16.13 -25.58
CA THR A 404 24.11 16.38 -25.17
C THR A 404 24.28 17.83 -24.70
N PRO A 405 25.40 18.17 -24.02
CA PRO A 405 25.73 19.57 -23.76
C PRO A 405 25.71 20.43 -25.03
N ASP A 406 26.06 19.89 -26.19
CA ASP A 406 26.05 20.65 -27.44
C ASP A 406 24.66 20.76 -28.09
N GLY A 407 23.61 20.24 -27.44
CA GLY A 407 22.23 20.29 -27.91
C GLY A 407 21.85 19.21 -28.92
N THR A 408 22.72 18.22 -29.16
CA THR A 408 22.41 17.09 -30.06
C THR A 408 21.51 16.08 -29.34
N ALA A 409 20.46 15.60 -30.00
CA ALA A 409 19.56 14.60 -29.40
C ALA A 409 20.29 13.28 -29.16
N VAL A 410 20.24 12.78 -27.92
CA VAL A 410 20.76 11.47 -27.54
C VAL A 410 19.64 10.45 -27.67
N GLN A 411 19.90 9.43 -28.48
CA GLN A 411 18.94 8.40 -28.85
C GLN A 411 19.30 7.10 -28.14
N LEU A 412 18.31 6.42 -27.55
CA LEU A 412 18.43 5.05 -27.09
C LEU A 412 17.89 4.13 -28.19
N ASP A 413 18.72 3.21 -28.67
CA ASP A 413 18.34 2.23 -29.69
C ASP A 413 18.46 0.82 -29.13
N ILE A 414 17.32 0.22 -28.77
CA ILE A 414 17.29 -1.11 -28.14
C ILE A 414 17.28 -2.25 -29.18
N LYS A 415 17.50 -1.95 -30.47
CA LYS A 415 17.66 -3.01 -31.48
C LYS A 415 18.94 -3.80 -31.24
N GLU A 416 19.00 -4.99 -31.81
CA GLU A 416 20.21 -5.81 -31.79
C GLU A 416 21.36 -5.13 -32.55
N ALA A 417 22.60 -5.45 -32.19
CA ALA A 417 23.78 -4.97 -32.90
C ALA A 417 23.77 -5.33 -34.40
N ALA A 418 23.16 -6.46 -34.77
CA ALA A 418 22.97 -6.87 -36.16
C ALA A 418 22.04 -5.93 -36.96
N GLU A 419 21.17 -5.19 -36.28
CA GLU A 419 20.32 -4.13 -36.84
C GLU A 419 20.87 -2.73 -36.54
N GLN A 420 22.19 -2.62 -36.27
CA GLN A 420 22.89 -1.38 -35.91
C GLN A 420 22.38 -0.69 -34.63
N GLY A 421 21.70 -1.43 -33.75
CA GLY A 421 21.27 -0.94 -32.43
C GLY A 421 22.35 -1.08 -31.36
N MET A 422 22.05 -0.57 -30.15
CA MET A 422 22.95 -0.65 -29.00
C MET A 422 22.90 -2.00 -28.28
N GLY A 423 21.98 -2.88 -28.67
CA GLY A 423 21.74 -4.19 -28.08
C GLY A 423 20.38 -4.26 -27.34
N PRO A 424 19.83 -5.47 -27.15
CA PRO A 424 18.47 -5.66 -26.64
C PRO A 424 18.34 -5.53 -25.11
N HIS A 425 19.44 -5.55 -24.37
CA HIS A 425 19.42 -5.46 -22.91
C HIS A 425 20.35 -4.37 -22.41
N GLY A 426 19.96 -3.69 -21.34
CA GLY A 426 20.79 -2.65 -20.73
C GLY A 426 20.52 -2.41 -19.26
N LEU A 427 21.39 -1.57 -18.68
CA LEU A 427 21.45 -1.25 -17.26
C LEU A 427 21.26 0.25 -17.04
N CYS A 428 20.47 0.64 -16.04
CA CYS A 428 20.31 2.02 -15.60
C CYS A 428 20.63 2.14 -14.10
N VAL A 429 21.65 2.92 -13.74
CA VAL A 429 22.00 3.16 -12.33
C VAL A 429 21.94 4.65 -12.04
N GLY A 430 21.35 5.01 -10.90
CA GLY A 430 21.26 6.41 -10.48
C GLY A 430 20.76 6.57 -9.05
N ALA A 431 21.46 7.37 -8.26
CA ALA A 431 21.08 7.65 -6.88
C ALA A 431 19.67 8.28 -6.77
N THR A 432 19.06 8.21 -5.59
CA THR A 432 17.80 8.92 -5.30
C THR A 432 17.94 10.41 -5.63
N GLY A 433 16.96 10.98 -6.33
CA GLY A 433 17.01 12.38 -6.78
C GLY A 433 17.84 12.64 -8.05
N SER A 434 18.56 11.65 -8.59
CA SER A 434 19.31 11.79 -9.85
C SER A 434 18.43 11.88 -11.10
N GLY A 435 17.13 11.57 -10.99
CA GLY A 435 16.18 11.57 -12.12
C GLY A 435 15.96 10.20 -12.79
N LYS A 436 16.34 9.08 -12.16
CA LYS A 436 16.16 7.71 -12.68
C LYS A 436 14.71 7.41 -13.10
N SER A 437 13.76 7.56 -12.18
CA SER A 437 12.34 7.27 -12.46
C SER A 437 11.79 8.11 -13.62
N GLU A 438 12.22 9.38 -13.71
CA GLU A 438 11.85 10.27 -14.83
C GLU A 438 12.46 9.82 -16.15
N LEU A 439 13.72 9.37 -16.17
CA LEU A 439 14.34 8.78 -17.36
C LEU A 439 13.60 7.54 -17.84
N LEU A 440 13.19 6.66 -16.92
CA LEU A 440 12.42 5.45 -17.26
C LEU A 440 11.05 5.80 -17.85
N ARG A 441 10.35 6.81 -17.29
CA ARG A 441 9.09 7.34 -17.88
C ARG A 441 9.32 7.93 -19.28
N THR A 442 10.37 8.73 -19.45
CA THR A 442 10.74 9.34 -20.73
C THR A 442 11.02 8.28 -21.80
N ILE A 443 11.74 7.21 -21.45
CA ILE A 443 11.99 6.07 -22.34
C ILE A 443 10.67 5.36 -22.68
N ALA A 444 9.87 4.98 -21.68
CA ALA A 444 8.63 4.24 -21.90
C ALA A 444 7.65 5.02 -22.77
N LEU A 445 7.41 6.30 -22.44
CA LEU A 445 6.52 7.17 -23.22
C LEU A 445 7.00 7.34 -24.66
N GLY A 446 8.30 7.57 -24.87
CA GLY A 446 8.82 7.80 -26.22
C GLY A 446 8.85 6.53 -27.06
N MET A 447 9.06 5.38 -26.43
CA MET A 447 8.93 4.08 -27.09
C MET A 447 7.48 3.84 -27.55
N MET A 448 6.49 4.12 -26.71
CA MET A 448 5.06 4.01 -27.10
C MET A 448 4.65 5.04 -28.15
N ALA A 449 5.17 6.27 -28.05
CA ALA A 449 4.87 7.31 -29.01
C ALA A 449 5.39 6.99 -30.42
N ARG A 450 6.60 6.43 -30.56
CA ARG A 450 7.20 6.14 -31.88
C ARG A 450 6.88 4.74 -32.43
N ASN A 451 6.38 3.81 -31.63
CA ASN A 451 6.15 2.44 -32.08
C ASN A 451 4.69 2.05 -31.85
N SER A 452 4.06 1.37 -32.81
CA SER A 452 2.71 0.81 -32.65
C SER A 452 2.70 -0.35 -31.63
N PRO A 453 1.58 -0.59 -30.90
CA PRO A 453 1.41 -1.78 -30.07
C PRO A 453 1.58 -3.11 -30.83
N GLU A 454 1.39 -3.12 -32.15
CA GLU A 454 1.69 -4.31 -32.98
C GLU A 454 3.17 -4.68 -33.01
N VAL A 455 4.05 -3.71 -32.74
CA VAL A 455 5.51 -3.85 -32.83
C VAL A 455 6.14 -3.92 -31.45
N LEU A 456 5.58 -3.22 -30.46
CA LEU A 456 6.16 -3.08 -29.12
C LEU A 456 5.09 -3.18 -28.03
N ASN A 457 5.32 -4.08 -27.06
CA ASN A 457 4.63 -4.11 -25.78
C ASN A 457 5.63 -3.83 -24.64
N LEU A 458 5.14 -3.26 -23.54
CA LEU A 458 5.93 -2.96 -22.35
C LEU A 458 5.44 -3.77 -21.16
N LEU A 459 6.38 -4.32 -20.38
CA LEU A 459 6.11 -4.86 -19.05
C LEU A 459 6.92 -4.04 -18.05
N LEU A 460 6.22 -3.36 -17.16
CA LEU A 460 6.80 -2.37 -16.26
C LEU A 460 6.74 -2.87 -14.83
N VAL A 461 7.88 -3.01 -14.18
CA VAL A 461 8.00 -3.61 -12.84
C VAL A 461 8.65 -2.60 -11.89
N ASP A 462 8.02 -2.34 -10.74
CA ASP A 462 8.52 -1.48 -9.67
C ASP A 462 8.51 -2.27 -8.35
N PHE A 463 9.69 -2.69 -7.87
CA PHE A 463 9.78 -3.61 -6.73
C PHE A 463 9.36 -2.97 -5.40
N LYS A 464 9.73 -1.71 -5.14
CA LYS A 464 9.51 -1.03 -3.84
C LYS A 464 8.17 -0.28 -3.74
N GLY A 465 7.29 -0.40 -4.75
CA GLY A 465 6.00 0.29 -4.74
C GLY A 465 6.08 1.77 -5.11
N GLY A 466 7.03 2.16 -5.95
CA GLY A 466 7.07 3.51 -6.52
C GLY A 466 5.91 3.75 -7.49
N ALA A 467 5.49 5.02 -7.61
CA ALA A 467 4.53 5.47 -8.63
C ALA A 467 5.22 5.72 -9.99
N THR A 468 6.32 5.00 -10.30
CA THR A 468 7.13 5.28 -11.50
C THR A 468 6.31 5.07 -12.77
N PHE A 469 5.55 3.99 -12.83
CA PHE A 469 4.87 3.55 -14.05
C PHE A 469 3.34 3.53 -13.96
N LEU A 470 2.75 3.88 -12.81
CA LEU A 470 1.32 3.71 -12.56
C LEU A 470 0.46 4.45 -13.59
N ASP A 471 0.84 5.69 -13.95
CA ASP A 471 0.15 6.51 -14.95
C ASP A 471 0.15 5.87 -16.35
N LEU A 472 1.06 4.94 -16.64
CA LEU A 472 1.20 4.31 -17.97
C LEU A 472 0.24 3.13 -18.18
N ALA A 473 -0.41 2.63 -17.13
CA ALA A 473 -1.16 1.37 -17.17
C ALA A 473 -2.29 1.33 -18.21
N GLY A 474 -2.89 2.49 -18.53
CA GLY A 474 -3.98 2.59 -19.51
C GLY A 474 -3.54 2.57 -20.98
N ALA A 475 -2.23 2.60 -21.27
CA ALA A 475 -1.74 2.63 -22.65
C ALA A 475 -1.88 1.26 -23.35
N PRO A 476 -2.25 1.21 -24.64
CA PRO A 476 -2.47 -0.06 -25.35
C PRO A 476 -1.20 -0.92 -25.48
N HIS A 477 -0.01 -0.33 -25.37
CA HIS A 477 1.27 -1.04 -25.39
C HIS A 477 1.61 -1.74 -24.07
N VAL A 478 1.03 -1.32 -22.95
CA VAL A 478 1.43 -1.80 -21.63
C VAL A 478 0.73 -3.13 -21.36
N ALA A 479 1.50 -4.21 -21.36
CA ALA A 479 1.02 -5.56 -21.07
C ALA A 479 0.63 -5.70 -19.59
N ALA A 480 1.41 -5.08 -18.70
CA ALA A 480 1.08 -4.89 -17.30
C ALA A 480 2.03 -3.90 -16.62
N VAL A 481 1.54 -3.32 -15.52
CA VAL A 481 2.35 -2.62 -14.51
C VAL A 481 2.29 -3.44 -13.23
N ILE A 482 3.45 -3.90 -12.75
CA ILE A 482 3.59 -4.71 -11.54
C ILE A 482 4.30 -3.86 -10.49
N THR A 483 3.61 -3.51 -9.40
CA THR A 483 4.15 -2.67 -8.33
C THR A 483 4.06 -3.37 -6.98
N ASN A 484 4.79 -2.84 -5.99
CA ASN A 484 4.72 -3.25 -4.58
C ASN A 484 5.02 -4.75 -4.34
N LEU A 485 5.96 -5.30 -5.11
CA LEU A 485 6.37 -6.70 -4.99
C LEU A 485 7.12 -7.01 -3.69
N ALA A 486 7.78 -6.01 -3.08
CA ALA A 486 8.55 -6.17 -1.85
C ALA A 486 7.70 -6.65 -0.65
N GLU A 487 6.40 -6.33 -0.63
CA GLU A 487 5.50 -6.71 0.46
C GLU A 487 4.80 -8.05 0.20
N GLU A 488 4.75 -8.51 -1.06
CA GLU A 488 4.02 -9.71 -1.47
C GLU A 488 4.93 -10.74 -2.19
N ALA A 489 5.73 -11.47 -1.42
CA ALA A 489 6.57 -12.57 -1.92
C ALA A 489 5.87 -13.55 -2.88
N PRO A 490 4.58 -13.94 -2.68
CA PRO A 490 3.86 -14.77 -3.65
C PRO A 490 3.74 -14.16 -5.06
N LEU A 491 3.65 -12.82 -5.17
CA LEU A 491 3.58 -12.14 -6.47
C LEU A 491 4.91 -12.19 -7.23
N VAL A 492 6.05 -12.24 -6.53
CA VAL A 492 7.37 -12.40 -7.17
C VAL A 492 7.49 -13.77 -7.83
N ALA A 493 7.09 -14.83 -7.12
CA ALA A 493 7.06 -16.19 -7.68
C ALA A 493 6.11 -16.29 -8.87
N ARG A 494 4.92 -15.68 -8.76
CA ARG A 494 3.96 -15.57 -9.86
C ARG A 494 4.55 -14.85 -11.08
N MET A 495 5.34 -13.79 -10.87
CA MET A 495 5.95 -13.01 -11.95
C MET A 495 7.03 -13.83 -12.66
N GLN A 496 7.80 -14.61 -11.90
CA GLN A 496 8.76 -15.57 -12.44
C GLN A 496 8.05 -16.58 -13.36
N ASP A 497 6.96 -17.18 -12.91
CA ASP A 497 6.18 -18.13 -13.72
C ASP A 497 5.59 -17.48 -14.98
N ALA A 498 5.04 -16.28 -14.87
CA ALA A 498 4.47 -15.54 -16.00
C ALA A 498 5.50 -15.19 -17.09
N LEU A 499 6.72 -14.78 -16.68
CA LEU A 499 7.83 -14.50 -17.60
C LEU A 499 8.37 -15.78 -18.25
N ALA A 500 8.53 -16.86 -17.48
CA ALA A 500 8.93 -18.16 -18.01
C ALA A 500 7.88 -18.69 -19.00
N GLY A 501 6.60 -18.52 -18.68
CA GLY A 501 5.46 -18.78 -19.55
C GLY A 501 5.53 -17.99 -20.86
N GLU A 502 5.84 -16.69 -20.80
CA GLU A 502 5.98 -15.85 -22.00
C GLU A 502 7.13 -16.32 -22.90
N MET A 503 8.26 -16.70 -22.30
CA MET A 503 9.38 -17.28 -23.06
C MET A 503 8.95 -18.56 -23.78
N SER A 504 8.23 -19.46 -23.09
CA SER A 504 7.72 -20.71 -23.66
C SER A 504 6.72 -20.45 -24.79
N ARG A 505 5.75 -19.56 -24.56
CA ARG A 505 4.72 -19.16 -25.54
C ARG A 505 5.35 -18.61 -26.82
N ARG A 506 6.33 -17.70 -26.68
CA ARG A 506 7.06 -17.13 -27.83
C ARG A 506 7.84 -18.20 -28.59
N GLN A 507 8.55 -19.10 -27.90
CA GLN A 507 9.24 -20.23 -28.53
C GLN A 507 8.28 -21.12 -29.32
N GLN A 508 7.11 -21.43 -28.75
CA GLN A 508 6.09 -22.24 -29.40
C GLN A 508 5.53 -21.55 -30.65
N LEU A 509 5.24 -20.25 -30.59
CA LEU A 509 4.80 -19.48 -31.76
C LEU A 509 5.83 -19.49 -32.90
N LEU A 510 7.12 -19.32 -32.59
CA LEU A 510 8.19 -19.40 -33.57
C LEU A 510 8.31 -20.80 -34.19
N ARG A 511 8.16 -21.86 -33.38
CA ARG A 511 8.13 -23.25 -33.86
C ARG A 511 6.95 -23.52 -34.79
N MET A 512 5.74 -23.11 -34.39
CA MET A 512 4.51 -23.31 -35.17
C MET A 512 4.52 -22.50 -36.49
N ALA A 513 5.22 -21.37 -36.54
CA ALA A 513 5.36 -20.55 -37.75
C ALA A 513 6.40 -21.07 -38.76
N GLY A 514 6.73 -22.36 -38.73
CA GLY A 514 7.71 -22.98 -39.63
C GLY A 514 9.12 -23.03 -39.07
N HIS A 515 9.27 -23.25 -37.76
CA HIS A 515 10.57 -23.33 -37.07
C HIS A 515 11.47 -22.11 -37.27
N LEU A 516 10.87 -20.92 -37.21
CA LEU A 516 11.60 -19.67 -37.34
C LEU A 516 12.55 -19.49 -36.15
N VAL A 517 13.74 -18.96 -36.44
CA VAL A 517 14.83 -18.85 -35.45
C VAL A 517 14.75 -17.60 -34.58
N SER A 518 13.97 -16.59 -34.98
CA SER A 518 13.82 -15.34 -34.24
C SER A 518 12.52 -14.58 -34.55
N VAL A 519 12.14 -13.66 -33.66
CA VAL A 519 11.02 -12.72 -33.88
C VAL A 519 11.27 -11.82 -35.08
N THR A 520 12.51 -11.41 -35.38
CA THR A 520 12.81 -10.67 -36.61
C THR A 520 12.46 -11.50 -37.86
N ALA A 521 12.77 -12.80 -37.88
CA ALA A 521 12.39 -13.68 -38.98
C ALA A 521 10.86 -13.84 -39.07
N TYR A 522 10.19 -13.93 -37.92
CA TYR A 522 8.72 -13.96 -37.82
C TYR A 522 8.06 -12.70 -38.39
N GLN A 523 8.56 -11.52 -38.02
CA GLN A 523 8.07 -10.24 -38.53
C GLN A 523 8.29 -10.10 -40.04
N ARG A 524 9.45 -10.52 -40.55
CA ARG A 524 9.72 -10.56 -42.00
C ARG A 524 8.75 -11.49 -42.73
N ALA A 525 8.51 -12.69 -42.22
CA ALA A 525 7.57 -13.64 -42.82
C ALA A 525 6.15 -13.04 -42.89
N ARG A 526 5.71 -12.37 -41.83
CA ARG A 526 4.43 -11.64 -41.79
C ARG A 526 4.38 -10.50 -42.82
N GLN A 527 5.45 -9.71 -42.95
CA GLN A 527 5.56 -8.63 -43.94
C GLN A 527 5.53 -9.14 -45.39
N THR A 528 6.05 -10.34 -45.64
CA THR A 528 6.02 -11.00 -46.95
C THR A 528 4.70 -11.74 -47.24
N GLY A 529 3.67 -11.58 -46.40
CA GLY A 529 2.32 -12.10 -46.65
C GLY A 529 1.93 -13.36 -45.88
N ALA A 530 2.77 -13.87 -44.96
CA ALA A 530 2.37 -15.01 -44.11
C ALA A 530 1.27 -14.56 -43.12
N GLN A 531 0.19 -15.33 -43.04
CA GLN A 531 -0.91 -15.08 -42.09
C GLN A 531 -0.51 -15.58 -40.69
N LEU A 532 0.26 -14.76 -39.98
CA LEU A 532 0.74 -15.02 -38.63
C LEU A 532 0.19 -13.96 -37.65
N PRO A 533 -0.18 -14.33 -36.41
CA PRO A 533 -0.63 -13.35 -35.41
C PRO A 533 0.48 -12.33 -35.07
N CYS A 534 0.13 -11.16 -34.55
CA CYS A 534 1.12 -10.17 -34.14
C CYS A 534 2.00 -10.72 -33.01
N LEU A 535 3.32 -10.57 -33.16
CA LEU A 535 4.30 -10.92 -32.13
C LEU A 535 5.20 -9.71 -31.86
N PRO A 536 4.73 -8.74 -31.04
CA PRO A 536 5.50 -7.55 -30.71
C PRO A 536 6.72 -7.90 -29.85
N ILE A 537 7.73 -7.04 -29.93
CA ILE A 537 8.86 -7.08 -29.00
C ILE A 537 8.34 -6.70 -27.62
N LEU A 538 8.72 -7.47 -26.59
CA LEU A 538 8.37 -7.19 -25.21
C LEU A 538 9.55 -6.50 -24.53
N PHE A 539 9.37 -5.22 -24.20
CA PHE A 539 10.36 -4.45 -23.46
C PHE A 539 10.04 -4.46 -21.97
N ILE A 540 10.86 -5.16 -21.21
CA ILE A 540 10.70 -5.40 -19.78
C ILE A 540 11.58 -4.40 -19.04
N VAL A 541 10.97 -3.48 -18.29
CA VAL A 541 11.67 -2.48 -17.48
C VAL A 541 11.48 -2.85 -16.02
N VAL A 542 12.57 -3.18 -15.33
CA VAL A 542 12.54 -3.57 -13.92
C VAL A 542 13.25 -2.52 -13.09
N ASP A 543 12.50 -1.77 -12.30
CA ASP A 543 13.05 -0.81 -11.35
C ASP A 543 13.34 -1.46 -9.99
N GLU A 544 14.44 -1.02 -9.37
CA GLU A 544 15.01 -1.57 -8.15
C GLU A 544 15.34 -3.08 -8.22
N PHE A 545 15.86 -3.55 -9.37
CA PHE A 545 16.17 -4.98 -9.57
C PHE A 545 17.19 -5.54 -8.56
N SER A 546 18.14 -4.71 -8.08
CA SER A 546 19.13 -5.14 -7.10
C SER A 546 18.48 -5.57 -5.78
N GLU A 547 17.39 -4.88 -5.38
CA GLU A 547 16.63 -5.22 -4.18
C GLU A 547 15.76 -6.46 -4.41
N LEU A 548 15.19 -6.60 -5.61
CA LEU A 548 14.48 -7.82 -5.99
C LEU A 548 15.39 -9.04 -5.82
N LEU A 549 16.61 -9.00 -6.34
CA LEU A 549 17.57 -10.10 -6.20
C LEU A 549 18.14 -10.25 -4.79
N SER A 550 18.05 -9.21 -3.94
CA SER A 550 18.48 -9.30 -2.54
C SER A 550 17.51 -10.15 -1.72
N GLN A 551 16.21 -9.97 -1.96
CA GLN A 551 15.13 -10.69 -1.28
C GLN A 551 14.80 -12.03 -1.94
N HIS A 552 14.91 -12.10 -3.27
CA HIS A 552 14.58 -13.28 -4.10
C HIS A 552 15.72 -13.66 -5.05
N PRO A 553 16.80 -14.29 -4.55
CA PRO A 553 17.96 -14.65 -5.36
C PRO A 553 17.65 -15.60 -6.52
N GLU A 554 16.64 -16.46 -6.37
CA GLU A 554 16.18 -17.43 -7.37
C GLU A 554 15.70 -16.78 -8.68
N PHE A 555 15.33 -15.51 -8.64
CA PHE A 555 14.85 -14.79 -9.82
C PHE A 555 15.95 -14.51 -10.85
N VAL A 556 17.23 -14.59 -10.43
CA VAL A 556 18.38 -14.36 -11.33
C VAL A 556 18.36 -15.29 -12.54
N ASP A 557 17.86 -16.51 -12.37
CA ASP A 557 17.78 -17.52 -13.42
C ASP A 557 16.88 -17.09 -14.57
N VAL A 558 15.79 -16.37 -14.28
CA VAL A 558 14.88 -15.81 -15.29
C VAL A 558 15.61 -14.73 -16.09
N PHE A 559 16.33 -13.81 -15.43
CA PHE A 559 17.08 -12.78 -16.13
C PHE A 559 18.23 -13.35 -16.98
N LEU A 560 18.93 -14.39 -16.50
CA LEU A 560 19.95 -15.08 -17.28
C LEU A 560 19.33 -15.81 -18.48
N ALA A 561 18.17 -16.44 -18.31
CA ALA A 561 17.44 -17.07 -19.39
C ALA A 561 17.04 -16.03 -20.46
N ILE A 562 16.50 -14.87 -20.05
CA ILE A 562 16.18 -13.76 -20.95
C ILE A 562 17.45 -13.21 -21.61
N GLY A 563 18.57 -13.05 -20.88
CA GLY A 563 19.84 -12.61 -21.48
C GLY A 563 20.35 -13.56 -22.57
N ARG A 564 20.14 -14.87 -22.40
CA ARG A 564 20.59 -15.91 -23.32
C ARG A 564 19.70 -16.06 -24.57
N VAL A 565 18.37 -16.08 -24.40
CA VAL A 565 17.43 -16.35 -25.51
C VAL A 565 16.49 -15.18 -25.84
N GLY A 566 16.47 -14.13 -25.03
CA GLY A 566 15.57 -12.98 -25.18
C GLY A 566 15.75 -12.25 -26.49
N ARG A 567 16.99 -12.17 -27.00
CA ARG A 567 17.30 -11.66 -28.35
C ARG A 567 16.43 -12.32 -29.43
N SER A 568 16.49 -13.65 -29.56
CA SER A 568 15.71 -14.35 -30.58
C SER A 568 14.20 -14.32 -30.29
N LEU A 569 13.80 -14.26 -29.03
CA LEU A 569 12.38 -14.17 -28.64
C LEU A 569 11.81 -12.75 -28.68
N GLY A 570 12.60 -11.73 -29.02
CA GLY A 570 12.18 -10.34 -28.97
C GLY A 570 11.75 -9.92 -27.55
N MET A 571 12.44 -10.40 -26.51
CA MET A 571 12.27 -9.98 -25.12
C MET A 571 13.50 -9.15 -24.72
N HIS A 572 13.30 -7.85 -24.58
CA HIS A 572 14.36 -6.87 -24.30
C HIS A 572 14.27 -6.45 -22.83
N LEU A 573 15.42 -6.21 -22.17
CA LEU A 573 15.46 -6.02 -20.72
C LEU A 573 16.18 -4.73 -20.35
N LEU A 574 15.54 -3.87 -19.57
CA LEU A 574 16.16 -2.70 -18.95
C LEU A 574 16.09 -2.87 -17.42
N LEU A 575 17.25 -3.18 -16.83
CA LEU A 575 17.39 -3.29 -15.37
C LEU A 575 17.77 -1.94 -14.80
N ALA A 576 17.03 -1.45 -13.80
CA ALA A 576 17.26 -0.17 -13.16
C ALA A 576 17.42 -0.32 -11.64
N SER A 577 18.35 0.43 -11.04
CA SER A 577 18.55 0.41 -9.58
C SER A 577 19.12 1.71 -9.04
N GLN A 578 18.78 2.03 -7.79
CA GLN A 578 19.41 3.14 -7.06
C GLN A 578 20.85 2.85 -6.65
N ARG A 579 21.16 1.58 -6.40
CA ARG A 579 22.47 1.10 -5.95
C ARG A 579 22.85 -0.21 -6.65
N LEU A 580 24.14 -0.42 -6.82
CA LEU A 580 24.66 -1.59 -7.50
C LEU A 580 25.69 -2.32 -6.62
N ASP A 581 25.34 -3.53 -6.22
CA ASP A 581 26.26 -4.46 -5.55
C ASP A 581 26.89 -5.39 -6.58
N GLU A 582 28.23 -5.43 -6.62
CA GLU A 582 29.03 -6.13 -7.64
C GLU A 582 28.69 -7.64 -7.75
N GLY A 583 28.36 -8.29 -6.63
CA GLY A 583 27.98 -9.70 -6.62
C GLY A 583 26.65 -10.02 -7.31
N ARG A 584 25.77 -9.04 -7.52
CA ARG A 584 24.40 -9.23 -8.03
C ARG A 584 24.30 -9.25 -9.55
N LEU A 585 25.31 -8.74 -10.25
CA LEU A 585 25.37 -8.73 -11.72
C LEU A 585 26.05 -9.97 -12.32
N ARG A 586 26.59 -10.86 -11.49
CA ARG A 586 27.41 -11.99 -11.94
C ARG A 586 26.68 -12.83 -13.00
N GLY A 587 27.27 -12.90 -14.19
CA GLY A 587 26.70 -13.59 -15.37
C GLY A 587 25.84 -12.71 -16.27
N LEU A 588 25.08 -11.76 -15.70
CA LEU A 588 24.22 -10.83 -16.45
C LEU A 588 25.02 -9.77 -17.22
N GLU A 589 26.17 -9.34 -16.70
CA GLU A 589 27.00 -8.28 -17.30
C GLU A 589 27.32 -8.50 -18.79
N THR A 590 27.50 -9.76 -19.18
CA THR A 590 27.82 -10.16 -20.56
C THR A 590 26.66 -9.97 -21.54
N HIS A 591 25.43 -9.86 -21.02
CA HIS A 591 24.22 -9.66 -21.81
C HIS A 591 23.78 -8.19 -21.87
N LEU A 592 24.20 -7.36 -20.92
CA LEU A 592 23.83 -5.94 -20.81
C LEU A 592 24.70 -5.07 -21.73
N SER A 593 24.17 -4.76 -22.91
CA SER A 593 24.90 -4.16 -24.04
C SER A 593 25.08 -2.64 -23.93
N TYR A 594 24.11 -1.94 -23.34
CA TYR A 594 24.19 -0.50 -23.09
C TYR A 594 24.01 -0.18 -21.60
N ARG A 595 24.66 0.87 -21.12
CA ARG A 595 24.64 1.27 -19.71
C ARG A 595 24.40 2.77 -19.57
N MET A 596 23.33 3.12 -18.87
CA MET A 596 22.99 4.49 -18.51
C MET A 596 23.33 4.71 -17.05
N CYS A 597 24.24 5.63 -16.77
CA CYS A 597 24.62 5.97 -15.41
C CYS A 597 24.31 7.45 -15.15
N LEU A 598 23.30 7.69 -14.32
CA LEU A 598 23.03 9.00 -13.75
C LEU A 598 23.97 9.24 -12.56
N LYS A 599 23.81 10.36 -11.86
CA LYS A 599 24.64 10.66 -10.69
C LYS A 599 24.58 9.52 -9.65
N THR A 600 25.74 8.97 -9.30
CA THR A 600 25.91 7.92 -8.29
C THR A 600 26.33 8.49 -6.93
N TRP A 601 26.21 7.70 -5.85
CA TRP A 601 26.64 8.10 -4.50
C TRP A 601 28.15 8.01 -4.33
N SER A 602 28.79 7.09 -5.04
CA SER A 602 30.22 6.81 -4.91
C SER A 602 30.92 6.63 -6.26
N ALA A 603 32.24 6.83 -6.27
CA ALA A 603 33.10 6.56 -7.41
C ALA A 603 33.26 5.05 -7.69
N SER A 604 33.03 4.17 -6.70
CA SER A 604 33.01 2.71 -6.91
C SER A 604 31.79 2.28 -7.70
N GLU A 605 30.59 2.77 -7.39
CA GLU A 605 29.38 2.46 -8.17
C GLU A 605 29.52 2.88 -9.63
N SER A 606 30.07 4.07 -9.89
CA SER A 606 30.35 4.54 -11.25
C SER A 606 31.30 3.59 -11.99
N ARG A 607 32.37 3.14 -11.31
CA ARG A 607 33.35 2.21 -11.89
C ARG A 607 32.75 0.84 -12.19
N ASN A 608 31.90 0.34 -11.31
CA ASN A 608 31.25 -0.96 -11.51
C ASN A 608 30.30 -0.96 -12.71
N VAL A 609 29.67 0.18 -13.01
CA VAL A 609 28.77 0.32 -14.17
C VAL A 609 29.53 0.67 -15.46
N LEU A 610 30.33 1.74 -15.44
CA LEU A 610 30.92 2.33 -16.63
C LEU A 610 32.40 1.98 -16.85
N GLY A 611 33.08 1.48 -15.83
CA GLY A 611 34.54 1.34 -15.79
C GLY A 611 35.27 2.64 -15.37
N THR A 612 34.57 3.77 -15.28
CA THR A 612 35.14 5.10 -14.92
C THR A 612 34.43 5.71 -13.72
N GLN A 613 34.99 6.78 -13.15
CA GLN A 613 34.42 7.51 -12.01
C GLN A 613 33.55 8.73 -12.42
N ASP A 614 33.27 8.89 -13.72
CA ASP A 614 32.72 10.12 -14.27
C ASP A 614 31.27 10.37 -13.84
N ALA A 615 30.48 9.32 -13.60
CA ALA A 615 29.09 9.46 -13.15
C ALA A 615 29.01 10.04 -11.73
N TYR A 616 29.99 9.76 -10.88
CA TYR A 616 30.09 10.36 -9.56
C TYR A 616 30.38 11.88 -9.64
N GLN A 617 31.05 12.33 -10.70
CA GLN A 617 31.39 13.74 -10.91
C GLN A 617 30.28 14.54 -11.62
N LEU A 618 29.18 13.89 -12.03
CA LEU A 618 28.03 14.58 -12.61
C LEU A 618 27.46 15.64 -11.65
N PRO A 619 26.87 16.73 -12.17
CA PRO A 619 26.24 17.77 -11.36
C PRO A 619 25.02 17.20 -10.60
N ASN A 620 24.64 17.83 -9.48
CA ASN A 620 23.45 17.47 -8.71
C ASN A 620 22.12 17.79 -9.43
N THR A 621 22.15 18.17 -10.70
CA THR A 621 20.94 18.45 -11.49
C THR A 621 20.31 17.13 -11.92
N PRO A 622 19.04 16.86 -11.56
CA PRO A 622 18.35 15.65 -11.99
C PRO A 622 18.32 15.52 -13.52
N GLY A 623 18.49 14.30 -14.01
CA GLY A 623 18.55 13.98 -15.44
C GLY A 623 19.93 14.14 -16.08
N ALA A 624 20.96 14.60 -15.37
CA ALA A 624 22.33 14.55 -15.87
C ALA A 624 22.84 13.09 -15.85
N GLY A 625 23.30 12.59 -17.00
CA GLY A 625 23.69 11.19 -17.17
C GLY A 625 24.81 10.97 -18.18
N LEU A 626 25.34 9.75 -18.15
CA LEU A 626 26.27 9.19 -19.13
C LEU A 626 25.64 7.94 -19.74
N LEU A 627 25.69 7.82 -21.07
CA LEU A 627 25.31 6.63 -21.81
C LEU A 627 26.58 5.99 -22.36
N GLN A 628 26.85 4.74 -21.98
CA GLN A 628 27.86 3.89 -22.58
C GLN A 628 27.18 2.92 -23.54
N THR A 629 27.62 2.90 -24.78
CA THR A 629 27.16 1.92 -25.78
C THR A 629 28.15 0.76 -25.89
N GLY A 630 27.82 -0.28 -26.66
CA GLY A 630 28.69 -1.45 -26.86
C GLY A 630 30.06 -1.14 -27.48
N THR A 631 30.27 0.05 -28.06
CA THR A 631 31.58 0.51 -28.56
C THR A 631 32.50 1.05 -27.45
N GLY A 632 31.98 1.23 -26.24
CA GLY A 632 32.69 1.80 -25.09
C GLY A 632 32.69 3.34 -25.03
N GLU A 633 32.11 4.02 -26.02
CA GLU A 633 31.99 5.47 -26.04
C GLU A 633 31.04 5.99 -24.94
N LEU A 634 31.49 7.00 -24.20
CA LEU A 634 30.71 7.65 -23.14
C LEU A 634 30.09 8.96 -23.66
N ILE A 635 28.77 8.97 -23.78
CA ILE A 635 28.00 10.12 -24.22
C ILE A 635 27.35 10.79 -23.02
N ARG A 636 27.76 12.02 -22.71
CA ARG A 636 27.11 12.82 -21.67
C ARG A 636 25.81 13.42 -22.19
N PHE A 637 24.75 13.31 -21.39
CA PHE A 637 23.43 13.81 -21.76
C PHE A 637 22.66 14.40 -20.57
N GLN A 638 21.62 15.16 -20.91
CA GLN A 638 20.60 15.66 -20.00
C GLN A 638 19.25 15.12 -20.45
N THR A 639 18.60 14.32 -19.60
CA THR A 639 17.30 13.68 -19.87
C THR A 639 16.21 14.71 -20.15
N ALA A 640 15.32 14.39 -21.08
CA ALA A 640 14.09 15.15 -21.33
C ALA A 640 13.04 14.92 -20.23
N PHE A 641 12.19 15.91 -19.96
CA PHE A 641 11.24 15.90 -18.85
C PHE A 641 9.79 15.78 -19.37
N VAL A 642 9.08 14.73 -18.97
CA VAL A 642 7.70 14.41 -19.42
C VAL A 642 6.66 14.65 -18.33
N SER A 643 7.08 14.67 -17.06
CA SER A 643 6.20 14.96 -15.92
C SER A 643 5.90 16.46 -15.73
N GLY A 644 6.46 17.33 -16.58
CA GLY A 644 6.20 18.76 -16.56
C GLY A 644 4.85 19.14 -17.18
N PRO A 645 4.32 20.33 -16.86
CA PRO A 645 3.06 20.80 -17.44
C PRO A 645 3.17 20.89 -18.96
N LEU A 646 2.11 20.47 -19.66
CA LEU A 646 1.99 20.66 -21.09
C LEU A 646 1.99 22.16 -21.38
N ARG A 647 3.06 22.65 -22.02
CA ARG A 647 3.09 24.02 -22.53
C ARG A 647 2.09 24.12 -23.68
N ARG A 648 0.88 24.60 -23.39
CA ARG A 648 0.01 25.11 -24.45
C ARG A 648 0.75 26.28 -25.07
N ALA A 649 1.00 26.21 -26.38
CA ALA A 649 1.18 27.45 -27.12
C ALA A 649 -0.07 28.28 -26.81
N SER A 650 0.07 29.42 -26.11
CA SER A 650 -1.04 30.36 -26.04
C SER A 650 -1.51 30.53 -27.48
N PRO A 651 -2.79 30.31 -27.80
CA PRO A 651 -3.28 30.67 -29.11
C PRO A 651 -2.94 32.14 -29.22
N SER A 652 -1.96 32.46 -30.07
CA SER A 652 -1.80 33.81 -30.54
C SER A 652 -3.18 34.13 -31.08
N ALA A 653 -3.91 35.00 -30.38
CA ALA A 653 -5.13 35.54 -30.92
C ALA A 653 -4.72 36.04 -32.29
N VAL A 654 -5.18 35.35 -33.33
CA VAL A 654 -5.00 35.75 -34.71
C VAL A 654 -5.88 36.97 -34.87
N HIS A 655 -5.41 38.09 -34.33
CA HIS A 655 -5.74 39.39 -34.86
C HIS A 655 -5.09 39.44 -36.24
N PRO A 656 -5.82 39.86 -37.28
CA PRO A 656 -5.28 39.95 -38.62
C PRO A 656 -4.07 40.89 -38.57
N VAL A 657 -2.86 40.31 -38.63
CA VAL A 657 -1.62 41.08 -38.59
C VAL A 657 -1.53 41.80 -39.93
N ALA A 658 -1.71 43.11 -39.90
CA ALA A 658 -1.26 43.98 -40.98
C ALA A 658 0.21 43.65 -41.29
N PRO A 659 0.65 43.76 -42.57
CA PRO A 659 2.00 43.36 -42.97
C PRO A 659 3.07 43.98 -42.05
N PRO A 660 4.12 43.23 -41.69
CA PRO A 660 5.14 43.69 -40.76
C PRO A 660 5.78 44.99 -41.27
N SER A 661 5.59 46.09 -40.53
CA SER A 661 6.19 47.39 -40.84
C SER A 661 7.44 47.61 -40.00
N VAL A 662 8.57 47.94 -40.64
CA VAL A 662 9.78 48.38 -39.93
C VAL A 662 9.50 49.73 -39.26
N ARG A 663 9.77 49.84 -37.96
CA ARG A 663 9.64 51.09 -37.19
C ARG A 663 10.90 51.34 -36.36
N PRO A 664 11.23 52.61 -36.07
CA PRO A 664 12.31 52.93 -35.14
C PRO A 664 12.01 52.35 -33.75
N PHE A 665 12.92 51.53 -33.21
CA PHE A 665 12.85 51.05 -31.82
C PHE A 665 13.35 52.16 -30.90
N THR A 666 12.46 52.80 -30.14
CA THR A 666 12.76 53.96 -29.28
C THR A 666 12.25 53.70 -27.86
N THR A 667 12.44 54.65 -26.94
CA THR A 667 11.84 54.62 -25.60
C THR A 667 10.34 54.98 -25.57
N HIS A 668 9.72 55.28 -26.73
CA HIS A 668 8.27 55.45 -26.84
C HIS A 668 7.58 54.11 -27.09
N ALA A 669 6.40 53.92 -26.50
CA ALA A 669 5.53 52.80 -26.83
C ALA A 669 5.13 52.87 -28.32
N ALA A 670 5.24 51.74 -29.03
CA ALA A 670 4.99 51.68 -30.47
C ALA A 670 3.49 51.61 -30.84
N ALA A 671 2.64 51.33 -29.85
CA ALA A 671 1.18 51.28 -29.92
C ALA A 671 0.60 51.55 -28.52
N PRO A 672 -0.73 51.76 -28.37
CA PRO A 672 -1.35 51.89 -27.05
C PRO A 672 -1.01 50.70 -26.16
N VAL A 673 -0.50 50.98 -24.96
CA VAL A 673 -0.10 49.95 -24.00
C VAL A 673 -1.35 49.27 -23.44
N THR A 674 -1.42 47.95 -23.57
CA THR A 674 -2.48 47.12 -22.97
C THR A 674 -1.98 46.49 -21.68
N ALA A 675 -2.75 46.62 -20.60
CA ALA A 675 -2.50 45.87 -19.36
C ALA A 675 -2.87 44.40 -19.56
N GLY A 676 -1.95 43.49 -19.22
CA GLY A 676 -2.21 42.05 -19.21
C GLY A 676 -3.28 41.69 -18.17
N PRO A 677 -4.02 40.59 -18.36
CA PRO A 677 -5.04 40.15 -17.40
C PRO A 677 -4.40 39.96 -16.02
N VAL A 678 -4.96 40.64 -15.03
CA VAL A 678 -4.58 40.52 -13.61
C VAL A 678 -4.81 39.06 -13.20
N GLY A 679 -3.72 38.33 -12.95
CA GLY A 679 -3.74 36.92 -12.57
C GLY A 679 -4.48 36.72 -11.25
N GLY A 680 -5.76 36.38 -11.36
CA GLY A 680 -6.65 36.09 -10.25
C GLY A 680 -7.80 35.20 -10.72
N THR A 681 -7.48 34.01 -11.23
CA THR A 681 -8.46 32.92 -11.41
C THR A 681 -7.79 31.60 -11.10
N ALA A 682 -8.47 30.78 -10.29
CA ALA A 682 -8.06 29.48 -9.82
C ALA A 682 -7.32 28.63 -10.87
N GLU A 683 -6.17 28.06 -10.48
CA GLU A 683 -5.45 27.07 -11.26
C GLU A 683 -6.36 25.88 -11.58
N VAL A 684 -6.88 25.83 -12.81
CA VAL A 684 -7.23 24.54 -13.41
C VAL A 684 -5.89 23.85 -13.69
N PRO A 685 -5.59 22.68 -13.08
CA PRO A 685 -4.30 22.04 -13.30
C PRO A 685 -4.14 21.70 -14.79
N THR A 686 -3.12 22.28 -15.42
CA THR A 686 -2.72 21.91 -16.78
C THR A 686 -2.24 20.45 -16.78
N PRO A 687 -2.70 19.59 -17.70
CA PRO A 687 -2.22 18.22 -17.79
C PRO A 687 -0.71 18.19 -18.08
N THR A 688 -0.01 17.16 -17.60
CA THR A 688 1.42 16.98 -17.90
C THR A 688 1.60 16.49 -19.35
N VAL A 689 2.82 16.63 -19.90
CA VAL A 689 3.13 16.08 -21.24
C VAL A 689 2.86 14.57 -21.29
N LEU A 690 3.22 13.85 -20.22
CA LEU A 690 2.94 12.44 -20.04
C LEU A 690 1.44 12.11 -20.23
N HIS A 691 0.57 12.72 -19.44
CA HIS A 691 -0.87 12.47 -19.50
C HIS A 691 -1.46 12.89 -20.86
N ALA A 692 -1.07 14.06 -21.36
CA ALA A 692 -1.57 14.56 -22.64
C ALA A 692 -1.23 13.65 -23.84
N VAL A 693 -0.06 13.00 -23.81
CA VAL A 693 0.35 12.03 -24.84
C VAL A 693 -0.36 10.69 -24.63
N LEU A 694 -0.47 10.23 -23.39
CA LEU A 694 -1.18 8.99 -23.06
C LEU A 694 -2.65 9.03 -23.49
N ASP A 695 -3.34 10.14 -23.22
CA ASP A 695 -4.73 10.37 -23.64
C ASP A 695 -4.90 10.24 -25.17
N ARG A 696 -3.86 10.55 -25.94
CA ARG A 696 -3.84 10.37 -27.41
C ARG A 696 -3.50 8.95 -27.85
N LEU A 697 -2.82 8.17 -27.03
CA LEU A 697 -2.48 6.78 -27.32
C LEU A 697 -3.64 5.83 -27.02
N VAL A 698 -4.47 6.15 -26.01
CA VAL A 698 -5.63 5.32 -25.63
C VAL A 698 -6.57 5.12 -26.82
N GLY A 699 -6.95 3.87 -27.07
CA GLY A 699 -7.86 3.49 -28.17
C GLY A 699 -7.20 3.27 -29.53
N HIS A 700 -5.88 3.44 -29.66
CA HIS A 700 -5.15 3.22 -30.91
C HIS A 700 -4.34 1.90 -30.91
N GLY A 701 -4.51 1.08 -31.94
CA GLY A 701 -3.81 -0.21 -32.10
C GLY A 701 -4.42 -1.35 -31.26
N PRO A 702 -3.94 -2.59 -31.41
CA PRO A 702 -4.40 -3.71 -30.60
C PRO A 702 -3.93 -3.58 -29.15
N ALA A 703 -4.73 -4.06 -28.22
CA ALA A 703 -4.32 -4.17 -26.83
C ALA A 703 -3.15 -5.15 -26.68
N ALA A 704 -2.20 -4.81 -25.81
CA ALA A 704 -1.07 -5.67 -25.49
C ALA A 704 -1.55 -7.01 -24.95
N HIS A 705 -0.86 -8.08 -25.35
CA HIS A 705 -1.06 -9.41 -24.77
C HIS A 705 -0.76 -9.36 -23.26
N GLN A 706 -1.74 -9.77 -22.45
CA GLN A 706 -1.64 -9.71 -20.99
C GLN A 706 -0.72 -10.83 -20.47
N VAL A 707 0.58 -10.52 -20.39
CA VAL A 707 1.57 -11.42 -19.77
C VAL A 707 1.29 -11.61 -18.28
N TRP A 708 0.73 -10.59 -17.64
CA TRP A 708 0.38 -10.59 -16.23
C TRP A 708 -1.09 -10.21 -16.07
N LEU A 709 -1.88 -11.17 -15.61
CA LEU A 709 -3.25 -10.92 -15.18
C LEU A 709 -3.22 -10.30 -13.77
N PRO A 710 -4.23 -9.50 -13.39
CA PRO A 710 -4.34 -9.03 -12.00
C PRO A 710 -4.23 -10.19 -10.98
N PRO A 711 -3.74 -10.00 -9.76
CA PRO A 711 -3.79 -11.05 -8.76
C PRO A 711 -5.25 -11.42 -8.39
N LEU A 712 -5.46 -12.63 -7.86
CA LEU A 712 -6.77 -13.09 -7.38
C LEU A 712 -7.10 -12.46 -6.01
N ASP A 713 -7.31 -11.16 -5.99
CA ASP A 713 -7.58 -10.43 -4.74
C ASP A 713 -9.06 -10.40 -4.40
N GLU A 714 -9.91 -10.18 -5.40
CA GLU A 714 -11.37 -10.18 -5.25
C GLU A 714 -11.96 -11.53 -5.70
N PRO A 715 -12.77 -12.18 -4.85
CA PRO A 715 -13.47 -13.39 -5.25
C PRO A 715 -14.56 -13.07 -6.28
N PRO A 716 -14.74 -13.89 -7.34
CA PRO A 716 -15.82 -13.70 -8.28
C PRO A 716 -17.18 -14.00 -7.65
N MET A 717 -18.25 -13.41 -8.19
CA MET A 717 -19.61 -13.84 -7.87
C MET A 717 -19.92 -15.16 -8.58
N LEU A 718 -20.60 -16.08 -7.89
CA LEU A 718 -20.98 -17.37 -8.47
C LEU A 718 -21.89 -17.20 -9.71
N GLY A 719 -22.81 -16.23 -9.69
CA GLY A 719 -23.68 -15.92 -10.82
C GLY A 719 -22.90 -15.58 -12.11
N ALA A 720 -21.87 -14.73 -12.00
CA ALA A 720 -20.98 -14.41 -13.11
C ALA A 720 -20.19 -15.64 -13.58
N LEU A 721 -19.63 -16.40 -12.64
CA LEU A 721 -18.85 -17.61 -12.95
C LEU A 721 -19.68 -18.65 -13.72
N LEU A 722 -20.94 -18.84 -13.36
CA LEU A 722 -21.83 -19.79 -14.03
C LEU A 722 -22.25 -19.33 -15.43
N ARG A 723 -22.38 -18.02 -15.67
CA ARG A 723 -22.69 -17.48 -17.01
C ARG A 723 -21.52 -17.63 -17.98
N ASP A 724 -20.31 -17.42 -17.47
CA ASP A 724 -19.07 -17.45 -18.27
C ASP A 724 -18.54 -18.87 -18.47
N ALA A 725 -19.06 -19.86 -17.73
CA ALA A 725 -18.65 -21.25 -17.85
C ALA A 725 -19.23 -21.90 -19.13
N GLU A 726 -18.37 -22.57 -19.89
CA GLU A 726 -18.78 -23.50 -20.93
C GLU A 726 -19.70 -24.59 -20.34
N PRO A 727 -20.72 -25.06 -21.08
CA PRO A 727 -21.61 -26.12 -20.59
C PRO A 727 -20.80 -27.35 -20.19
N ALA A 728 -20.97 -27.78 -18.95
CA ALA A 728 -20.18 -28.86 -18.37
C ALA A 728 -20.33 -30.16 -19.17
N GLN A 729 -19.19 -30.80 -19.48
CA GLN A 729 -19.18 -32.09 -20.21
C GLN A 729 -19.74 -33.25 -19.37
N ALA A 730 -19.65 -33.15 -18.04
CA ALA A 730 -20.19 -34.13 -17.09
C ALA A 730 -21.41 -33.55 -16.36
N GLU A 731 -22.42 -34.39 -16.12
CA GLU A 731 -23.72 -33.96 -15.56
C GLU A 731 -23.56 -33.23 -14.22
N LEU A 732 -22.75 -33.74 -13.28
CA LEU A 732 -22.54 -33.16 -11.95
C LEU A 732 -21.23 -32.36 -11.82
N ALA A 733 -20.77 -31.73 -12.91
CA ALA A 733 -19.59 -30.87 -12.87
C ALA A 733 -20.00 -29.39 -12.80
N VAL A 734 -19.56 -28.68 -11.75
CA VAL A 734 -19.93 -27.28 -11.51
C VAL A 734 -18.72 -26.42 -11.17
N PRO A 735 -18.67 -25.17 -11.65
CA PRO A 735 -17.62 -24.23 -11.29
C PRO A 735 -17.93 -23.59 -9.93
N ILE A 736 -16.93 -23.53 -9.05
CA ILE A 736 -17.06 -22.99 -7.67
C ILE A 736 -16.02 -21.91 -7.34
N GLY A 737 -15.17 -21.56 -8.28
CA GLY A 737 -14.11 -20.57 -8.10
C GLY A 737 -13.27 -20.39 -9.35
N ILE A 738 -12.09 -19.78 -9.21
CA ILE A 738 -11.12 -19.57 -10.28
C ILE A 738 -9.75 -20.07 -9.84
N VAL A 739 -9.04 -20.75 -10.75
CA VAL A 739 -7.64 -21.15 -10.61
C VAL A 739 -6.76 -20.20 -11.43
N ASP A 740 -5.71 -19.68 -10.81
CA ASP A 740 -4.70 -18.83 -11.45
C ASP A 740 -3.59 -19.70 -12.05
N ARG A 741 -3.36 -19.57 -13.36
CA ARG A 741 -2.30 -20.28 -14.08
C ARG A 741 -1.31 -19.28 -14.68
N PRO A 742 -0.40 -18.72 -13.87
CA PRO A 742 0.51 -17.66 -14.32
C PRO A 742 1.42 -18.10 -15.47
N PHE A 743 1.91 -19.34 -15.48
CA PHE A 743 2.73 -19.87 -16.58
C PHE A 743 1.97 -19.94 -17.90
N GLU A 744 0.68 -20.30 -17.87
CA GLU A 744 -0.18 -20.32 -19.06
C GLU A 744 -0.76 -18.93 -19.38
N GLN A 745 -0.53 -17.94 -18.51
CA GLN A 745 -1.06 -16.58 -18.61
C GLN A 745 -2.59 -16.56 -18.72
N SER A 746 -3.25 -17.46 -17.98
CA SER A 746 -4.68 -17.67 -18.04
C SER A 746 -5.28 -17.88 -16.66
N ARG A 747 -6.60 -17.72 -16.57
CA ARG A 747 -7.40 -18.11 -15.43
C ARG A 747 -8.47 -19.07 -15.91
N VAL A 748 -8.66 -20.15 -15.18
CA VAL A 748 -9.64 -21.18 -15.54
C VAL A 748 -10.64 -21.38 -14.40
N PRO A 749 -11.91 -21.70 -14.70
CA PRO A 749 -12.87 -21.99 -13.65
C PRO A 749 -12.43 -23.22 -12.85
N LEU A 750 -12.44 -23.10 -11.52
CA LEU A 750 -12.29 -24.22 -10.60
C LEU A 750 -13.56 -25.07 -10.67
N THR A 751 -13.51 -26.09 -11.52
CA THR A 751 -14.64 -27.01 -11.72
C THR A 751 -14.44 -28.25 -10.86
N ILE A 752 -15.47 -28.61 -10.09
CA ILE A 752 -15.50 -29.85 -9.32
C ILE A 752 -16.43 -30.82 -10.04
N ASP A 753 -15.90 -31.99 -10.40
CA ASP A 753 -16.68 -33.08 -11.02
C ASP A 753 -17.08 -34.09 -9.95
N LEU A 754 -18.39 -34.14 -9.67
CA LEU A 754 -18.97 -35.04 -8.67
C LEU A 754 -19.64 -36.27 -9.29
N SER A 755 -19.49 -36.48 -10.60
CA SER A 755 -20.19 -37.55 -11.30
C SER A 755 -19.62 -38.95 -11.06
N GLY A 756 -18.36 -39.07 -10.63
CA GLY A 756 -17.64 -40.34 -10.47
C GLY A 756 -16.95 -40.53 -9.12
N ALA A 757 -15.76 -41.13 -9.14
CA ALA A 757 -14.97 -41.44 -7.92
C ALA A 757 -14.59 -40.21 -7.09
N ALA A 758 -14.61 -39.01 -7.68
CA ALA A 758 -14.37 -37.74 -6.99
C ALA A 758 -15.63 -37.14 -6.33
N GLY A 759 -16.73 -37.90 -6.25
CA GLY A 759 -18.03 -37.42 -5.77
C GLY A 759 -18.08 -37.03 -4.29
N ASN A 760 -17.16 -37.49 -3.45
CA ASN A 760 -17.02 -37.04 -2.06
C ASN A 760 -16.06 -35.86 -1.98
N VAL A 761 -16.41 -34.85 -1.18
CA VAL A 761 -15.70 -33.56 -1.10
C VAL A 761 -15.19 -33.31 0.32
N ALA A 762 -13.97 -32.80 0.45
CA ALA A 762 -13.51 -32.16 1.67
C ALA A 762 -13.01 -30.75 1.42
N VAL A 763 -13.45 -29.82 2.27
CA VAL A 763 -12.98 -28.44 2.34
C VAL A 763 -12.18 -28.26 3.62
N VAL A 764 -10.86 -28.13 3.49
CA VAL A 764 -9.95 -28.06 4.64
C VAL A 764 -9.28 -26.70 4.73
N GLY A 765 -9.26 -26.08 5.92
CA GLY A 765 -8.68 -24.76 6.10
C GLY A 765 -8.72 -24.25 7.54
N ALA A 766 -7.80 -23.37 7.91
CA ALA A 766 -7.75 -22.75 9.25
C ALA A 766 -9.08 -22.03 9.60
N PRO A 767 -9.30 -21.64 10.87
CA PRO A 767 -10.44 -20.81 11.25
C PRO A 767 -10.57 -19.56 10.35
N GLN A 768 -11.80 -19.20 9.98
CA GLN A 768 -12.11 -18.01 9.16
C GLN A 768 -11.52 -17.95 7.74
N THR A 769 -11.04 -19.07 7.18
CA THR A 769 -10.47 -19.08 5.82
C THR A 769 -11.50 -19.27 4.70
N GLY A 770 -12.80 -19.35 5.00
CA GLY A 770 -13.87 -19.46 4.01
C GLY A 770 -14.43 -20.88 3.77
N LYS A 771 -14.20 -21.83 4.68
CA LYS A 771 -14.71 -23.22 4.57
C LYS A 771 -16.22 -23.31 4.35
N SER A 772 -17.00 -22.70 5.24
CA SER A 772 -18.46 -22.69 5.17
C SER A 772 -18.95 -21.97 3.91
N THR A 773 -18.26 -20.91 3.49
CA THR A 773 -18.53 -20.21 2.23
C THR A 773 -18.34 -21.14 1.04
N ALA A 774 -17.26 -21.93 0.99
CA ALA A 774 -17.03 -22.88 -0.10
C ALA A 774 -18.09 -23.98 -0.17
N LEU A 775 -18.52 -24.53 0.97
CA LEU A 775 -19.64 -25.49 1.00
C LEU A 775 -20.94 -24.88 0.48
N ARG A 776 -21.25 -23.63 0.87
CA ARG A 776 -22.42 -22.91 0.34
C ARG A 776 -22.31 -22.65 -1.15
N THR A 777 -21.15 -22.21 -1.63
CA THR A 777 -20.89 -21.99 -3.05
C THR A 777 -21.11 -23.27 -3.85
N LEU A 778 -20.67 -24.42 -3.33
CA LEU A 778 -20.91 -25.72 -3.94
C LEU A 778 -22.41 -26.07 -4.01
N ILE A 779 -23.14 -25.93 -2.89
CA ILE A 779 -24.58 -26.16 -2.83
C ILE A 779 -25.31 -25.28 -3.84
N MET A 780 -25.00 -23.98 -3.86
CA MET A 780 -25.65 -23.02 -4.74
C MET A 780 -25.29 -23.22 -6.21
N ALA A 781 -24.05 -23.63 -6.52
CA ALA A 781 -23.63 -23.92 -7.89
C ALA A 781 -24.41 -25.13 -8.46
N LEU A 782 -24.56 -26.18 -7.66
CA LEU A 782 -25.38 -27.35 -8.02
C LEU A 782 -26.87 -26.99 -8.11
N ALA A 783 -27.41 -26.24 -7.14
CA ALA A 783 -28.81 -25.81 -7.13
C ALA A 783 -29.17 -24.88 -8.29
N ALA A 784 -28.22 -24.07 -8.78
CA ALA A 784 -28.41 -23.19 -9.93
C ALA A 784 -28.35 -23.94 -11.28
N THR A 785 -27.67 -25.09 -11.33
CA THR A 785 -27.46 -25.87 -12.56
C THR A 785 -28.38 -27.09 -12.67
N HIS A 786 -29.01 -27.49 -11.56
CA HIS A 786 -29.86 -28.68 -11.47
C HIS A 786 -31.20 -28.36 -10.80
N ASP A 787 -32.25 -29.12 -11.09
CA ASP A 787 -33.50 -29.09 -10.33
C ASP A 787 -33.41 -29.98 -9.06
N ALA A 788 -34.29 -29.75 -8.09
CA ALA A 788 -34.28 -30.50 -6.82
C ALA A 788 -34.73 -31.97 -6.94
N GLY A 789 -35.27 -32.38 -8.11
CA GLY A 789 -35.49 -33.77 -8.46
C GLY A 789 -34.21 -34.48 -8.92
N ARG A 790 -33.16 -33.72 -9.28
CA ARG A 790 -31.84 -34.26 -9.67
C ARG A 790 -30.81 -34.18 -8.56
N VAL A 791 -30.82 -33.13 -7.74
CA VAL A 791 -29.84 -32.93 -6.65
C VAL A 791 -30.54 -32.49 -5.37
N GLN A 792 -30.20 -33.13 -4.25
CA GLN A 792 -30.78 -32.88 -2.93
C GLN A 792 -29.69 -32.75 -1.87
N PHE A 793 -29.90 -31.88 -0.88
CA PHE A 793 -28.93 -31.60 0.18
C PHE A 793 -29.53 -31.81 1.56
N TYR A 794 -28.72 -32.42 2.43
CA TYR A 794 -29.01 -32.59 3.84
C TYR A 794 -27.80 -32.13 4.64
N CYS A 795 -27.98 -31.09 5.45
CA CYS A 795 -26.86 -30.35 6.03
C CYS A 795 -26.76 -30.55 7.54
N LEU A 796 -25.55 -30.78 8.03
CA LEU A 796 -25.17 -30.80 9.43
C LEU A 796 -24.26 -29.59 9.72
N ASP A 797 -24.80 -28.56 10.39
CA ASP A 797 -24.11 -27.30 10.64
C ASP A 797 -23.53 -27.23 12.06
N PHE A 798 -22.22 -27.51 12.14
CA PHE A 798 -21.43 -27.41 13.37
C PHE A 798 -20.33 -26.33 13.28
N GLY A 799 -20.20 -25.64 12.14
CA GLY A 799 -19.11 -24.72 11.79
C GLY A 799 -19.40 -23.24 12.05
N GLY A 800 -20.66 -22.86 12.30
CA GLY A 800 -21.00 -21.48 12.67
C GLY A 800 -22.40 -20.99 12.26
N GLY A 801 -23.29 -21.86 11.80
CA GLY A 801 -24.65 -21.47 11.39
C GLY A 801 -24.76 -20.95 9.96
N ALA A 802 -23.70 -21.09 9.15
CA ALA A 802 -23.65 -20.56 7.80
C ALA A 802 -24.57 -21.33 6.83
N LEU A 803 -24.80 -22.62 7.05
CA LEU A 803 -25.65 -23.45 6.21
C LEU A 803 -27.14 -23.18 6.46
N ALA A 804 -27.52 -22.52 7.56
CA ALA A 804 -28.90 -22.08 7.76
C ALA A 804 -29.38 -21.12 6.65
N GLN A 805 -28.47 -20.41 5.97
CA GLN A 805 -28.81 -19.50 4.86
C GLN A 805 -29.27 -20.23 3.60
N VAL A 806 -29.03 -21.54 3.48
CA VAL A 806 -29.46 -22.34 2.32
C VAL A 806 -30.72 -23.17 2.62
N ASP A 807 -31.25 -23.14 3.84
CA ASP A 807 -32.41 -23.93 4.27
C ASP A 807 -33.69 -23.64 3.46
N GLU A 808 -33.83 -22.42 2.92
CA GLU A 808 -34.97 -22.04 2.08
C GLU A 808 -34.89 -22.55 0.63
N LEU A 809 -33.76 -23.13 0.21
CA LEU A 809 -33.61 -23.65 -1.15
C LEU A 809 -34.49 -24.89 -1.36
N PRO A 810 -35.17 -25.02 -2.51
CA PRO A 810 -35.99 -26.20 -2.79
C PRO A 810 -35.17 -27.51 -2.84
N HIS A 811 -33.86 -27.42 -3.05
CA HIS A 811 -32.92 -28.55 -3.04
C HIS A 811 -32.52 -29.00 -1.64
N VAL A 812 -32.74 -28.21 -0.59
CA VAL A 812 -32.34 -28.55 0.78
C VAL A 812 -33.52 -29.16 1.52
N GLY A 813 -33.37 -30.40 1.97
CA GLY A 813 -34.44 -31.13 2.67
C GLY A 813 -34.45 -30.86 4.18
N ALA A 814 -33.28 -30.67 4.78
CA ALA A 814 -33.14 -30.27 6.18
C ALA A 814 -31.73 -29.75 6.49
N VAL A 815 -31.65 -28.77 7.39
CA VAL A 815 -30.42 -28.32 8.05
C VAL A 815 -30.52 -28.60 9.55
N ALA A 816 -29.65 -29.46 10.08
CA ALA A 816 -29.59 -29.77 11.50
C ALA A 816 -28.36 -29.11 12.15
N GLY A 817 -28.59 -28.39 13.25
CA GLY A 817 -27.53 -27.82 14.08
C GLY A 817 -27.34 -28.54 15.41
N ARG A 818 -26.45 -28.01 16.26
CA ARG A 818 -26.14 -28.55 17.61
C ARG A 818 -27.35 -28.78 18.52
N ALA A 819 -28.36 -27.91 18.41
CA ALA A 819 -29.56 -28.00 19.23
C ALA A 819 -30.56 -29.08 18.78
N GLN A 820 -30.32 -29.76 17.65
CA GLN A 820 -31.26 -30.70 17.02
C GLN A 820 -30.63 -32.09 16.80
N PRO A 821 -30.17 -32.76 17.87
CA PRO A 821 -29.49 -34.04 17.78
C PRO A 821 -30.36 -35.16 17.17
N GLN A 822 -31.67 -35.13 17.47
CA GLN A 822 -32.64 -36.08 16.92
C GLN A 822 -32.76 -35.94 15.39
N LEU A 823 -32.75 -34.71 14.87
CA LEU A 823 -32.81 -34.46 13.43
C LEU A 823 -31.56 -34.97 12.72
N ALA A 824 -30.38 -34.77 13.30
CA ALA A 824 -29.11 -35.25 12.74
C ALA A 824 -29.06 -36.79 12.67
N SER A 825 -29.42 -37.49 13.75
CA SER A 825 -29.50 -38.95 13.77
C SER A 825 -30.54 -39.48 12.77
N ARG A 826 -31.72 -38.84 12.71
CA ARG A 826 -32.80 -39.24 11.80
C ARG A 826 -32.41 -39.04 10.34
N MET A 827 -31.77 -37.93 10.01
CA MET A 827 -31.25 -37.62 8.69
C MET A 827 -30.31 -38.74 8.21
N LEU A 828 -29.31 -39.12 9.00
CA LEU A 828 -28.39 -40.20 8.64
C LEU A 828 -29.10 -41.54 8.43
N ALA A 829 -30.04 -41.89 9.31
CA ALA A 829 -30.83 -43.11 9.17
C ALA A 829 -31.64 -43.15 7.87
N GLU A 830 -32.23 -42.01 7.45
CA GLU A 830 -32.93 -41.88 6.18
C GLU A 830 -31.98 -42.01 4.98
N LEU A 831 -30.79 -41.41 5.05
CA LEU A 831 -29.79 -41.52 3.99
C LEU A 831 -29.29 -42.96 3.83
N GLU A 832 -29.00 -43.66 4.93
CA GLU A 832 -28.66 -45.09 4.90
C GLU A 832 -29.79 -45.96 4.34
N SER A 833 -31.04 -45.65 4.71
CA SER A 833 -32.23 -46.32 4.18
C SER A 833 -32.34 -46.12 2.67
N ALA A 834 -32.08 -44.89 2.18
CA ALA A 834 -32.06 -44.58 0.76
C ALA A 834 -30.97 -45.38 0.01
N VAL A 835 -29.77 -45.54 0.59
CA VAL A 835 -28.71 -46.39 0.02
C VAL A 835 -29.16 -47.84 -0.08
N ARG A 836 -29.67 -48.44 1.02
CA ARG A 836 -30.15 -49.83 1.04
C ARG A 836 -31.29 -50.06 0.04
N PHE A 837 -32.21 -49.10 -0.07
CA PHE A 837 -33.30 -49.15 -1.03
C PHE A 837 -32.79 -49.10 -2.48
N ARG A 838 -31.86 -48.19 -2.79
CA ARG A 838 -31.27 -48.06 -4.14
C ARG A 838 -30.43 -49.26 -4.51
N GLU A 839 -29.72 -49.87 -3.57
CA GLU A 839 -29.00 -51.12 -3.77
C GLU A 839 -29.93 -52.24 -4.21
N ALA A 840 -31.06 -52.43 -3.51
CA ALA A 840 -32.08 -53.38 -3.91
C ALA A 840 -32.68 -53.04 -5.28
N PHE A 841 -33.04 -51.77 -5.51
CA PHE A 841 -33.60 -51.31 -6.77
C PHE A 841 -32.66 -51.55 -7.96
N PHE A 842 -31.38 -51.22 -7.81
CA PHE A 842 -30.37 -51.35 -8.88
C PHE A 842 -30.16 -52.81 -9.23
N ARG A 843 -30.10 -53.68 -8.22
CA ARG A 843 -30.02 -55.14 -8.40
C ARG A 843 -31.25 -55.67 -9.13
N ASP A 844 -32.44 -55.28 -8.70
CA ASP A 844 -33.70 -55.83 -9.23
C ASP A 844 -33.99 -55.34 -10.67
N HIS A 845 -33.46 -54.16 -11.05
CA HIS A 845 -33.62 -53.56 -12.39
C HIS A 845 -32.38 -53.73 -13.30
N GLY A 846 -31.34 -54.46 -12.87
CA GLY A 846 -30.15 -54.74 -13.66
C GLY A 846 -29.31 -53.49 -13.98
N ILE A 847 -29.25 -52.52 -13.07
CA ILE A 847 -28.49 -51.29 -13.21
C ILE A 847 -27.09 -51.50 -12.62
N ASP A 848 -26.07 -51.46 -13.47
CA ASP A 848 -24.68 -51.78 -13.12
C ASP A 848 -23.92 -50.62 -12.46
N SER A 849 -24.38 -49.38 -12.63
CA SER A 849 -23.73 -48.18 -12.11
C SER A 849 -24.68 -46.98 -11.99
N VAL A 850 -24.38 -46.06 -11.07
CA VAL A 850 -25.12 -44.79 -10.95
C VAL A 850 -24.99 -43.92 -12.21
N ALA A 851 -23.86 -43.98 -12.92
CA ALA A 851 -23.70 -43.26 -14.18
C ALA A 851 -24.69 -43.77 -15.24
N ARG A 852 -24.86 -45.10 -15.35
CA ARG A 852 -25.86 -45.70 -16.21
C ARG A 852 -27.28 -45.33 -15.78
N TYR A 853 -27.53 -45.31 -14.47
CA TYR A 853 -28.81 -44.87 -13.92
C TYR A 853 -29.17 -43.44 -14.35
N ARG A 854 -28.26 -42.48 -14.18
CA ARG A 854 -28.48 -41.07 -14.55
C ARG A 854 -28.76 -40.91 -16.06
N GLN A 855 -28.07 -41.67 -16.91
CA GLN A 855 -28.35 -41.71 -18.36
C GLN A 855 -29.73 -42.26 -18.72
N LEU A 856 -30.21 -43.27 -17.97
CA LEU A 856 -31.54 -43.86 -18.17
C LEU A 856 -32.64 -42.90 -17.68
N ARG A 857 -32.42 -42.26 -16.53
CA ARG A 857 -33.29 -41.20 -15.97
C ARG A 857 -33.52 -40.07 -16.96
N ALA A 858 -32.49 -39.63 -17.67
CA ALA A 858 -32.61 -38.57 -18.67
C ALA A 858 -33.59 -38.91 -19.82
N LYS A 859 -34.02 -40.18 -19.95
CA LYS A 859 -34.90 -40.67 -21.02
C LYS A 859 -36.31 -41.07 -20.57
N SER A 860 -36.59 -41.20 -19.26
CA SER A 860 -37.91 -41.60 -18.74
C SER A 860 -38.17 -40.99 -17.36
N ALA A 861 -39.35 -40.41 -17.15
CA ALA A 861 -39.69 -39.63 -15.96
C ALA A 861 -40.45 -40.42 -14.87
N ALA A 862 -40.82 -41.68 -15.12
CA ALA A 862 -41.52 -42.51 -14.15
C ALA A 862 -40.50 -43.21 -13.24
N GLU A 863 -40.37 -42.72 -12.01
CA GLU A 863 -39.48 -43.18 -10.91
C GLU A 863 -37.99 -42.84 -11.06
N SER A 864 -37.67 -41.55 -10.86
CA SER A 864 -36.30 -41.05 -10.78
C SER A 864 -35.92 -40.56 -9.38
N PHE A 865 -34.75 -40.97 -8.89
CA PHE A 865 -34.14 -40.49 -7.65
C PHE A 865 -33.06 -39.43 -7.94
N ALA A 866 -32.91 -38.48 -7.03
CA ALA A 866 -31.89 -37.45 -7.06
C ALA A 866 -30.54 -37.97 -6.51
N ASP A 867 -29.45 -37.32 -6.89
CA ASP A 867 -28.19 -37.42 -6.19
C ASP A 867 -28.29 -36.68 -4.84
N ILE A 868 -27.97 -37.38 -3.74
CA ILE A 868 -28.12 -36.87 -2.37
C ILE A 868 -26.75 -36.46 -1.85
N PHE A 869 -26.65 -35.26 -1.30
CA PHE A 869 -25.43 -34.74 -0.69
C PHE A 869 -25.63 -34.53 0.81
N LEU A 870 -24.91 -35.31 1.62
CA LEU A 870 -24.73 -35.05 3.04
C LEU A 870 -23.62 -34.01 3.21
N VAL A 871 -23.97 -32.80 3.64
CA VAL A 871 -23.03 -31.70 3.83
C VAL A 871 -22.76 -31.49 5.32
N ILE A 872 -21.50 -31.51 5.73
CA ILE A 872 -21.10 -31.41 7.13
C ILE A 872 -20.14 -30.23 7.29
N ASP A 873 -20.59 -29.15 7.92
CA ASP A 873 -19.70 -28.05 8.27
C ASP A 873 -19.18 -28.22 9.70
N GLY A 874 -17.87 -28.43 9.88
CA GLY A 874 -17.25 -28.58 11.20
C GLY A 874 -17.12 -30.02 11.69
N TRP A 875 -16.34 -30.84 10.96
CA TRP A 875 -16.11 -32.26 11.26
C TRP A 875 -15.62 -32.54 12.70
N ALA A 876 -14.69 -31.73 13.21
CA ALA A 876 -14.14 -31.90 14.55
C ALA A 876 -15.22 -31.74 15.65
N SER A 877 -16.12 -30.76 15.49
CA SER A 877 -17.23 -30.54 16.42
C SER A 877 -18.27 -31.66 16.36
N LEU A 878 -18.59 -32.16 15.16
CA LEU A 878 -19.45 -33.34 15.00
C LEU A 878 -18.88 -34.53 15.76
N ARG A 879 -17.59 -34.83 15.63
CA ARG A 879 -16.97 -35.97 16.33
C ARG A 879 -16.98 -35.84 17.85
N GLN A 880 -16.85 -34.62 18.36
CA GLN A 880 -16.86 -34.37 19.81
C GLN A 880 -18.26 -34.49 20.39
N GLU A 881 -19.27 -33.94 19.73
CA GLU A 881 -20.65 -33.88 20.24
C GLU A 881 -21.48 -35.13 19.86
N PHE A 882 -21.15 -35.77 18.74
CA PHE A 882 -21.93 -36.84 18.10
C PHE A 882 -21.05 -38.01 17.64
N ALA A 883 -20.17 -38.51 18.51
CA ALA A 883 -19.23 -39.59 18.18
C ALA A 883 -19.91 -40.84 17.58
N ALA A 884 -21.15 -41.16 17.98
CA ALA A 884 -21.91 -42.30 17.46
C ALA A 884 -22.28 -42.17 15.97
N LEU A 885 -22.30 -40.96 15.41
CA LEU A 885 -22.64 -40.72 14.01
C LEU A 885 -21.43 -40.89 13.06
N GLU A 886 -20.20 -40.91 13.60
CA GLU A 886 -18.97 -41.00 12.80
C GLU A 886 -18.97 -42.30 11.95
N GLU A 887 -19.37 -43.43 12.53
CA GLU A 887 -19.37 -44.73 11.85
C GLU A 887 -20.36 -44.77 10.66
N SER A 888 -21.58 -44.27 10.86
CA SER A 888 -22.59 -44.13 9.80
C SER A 888 -22.10 -43.25 8.65
N ILE A 889 -21.46 -42.11 8.95
CA ILE A 889 -20.96 -41.18 7.92
C ILE A 889 -19.82 -41.83 7.12
N VAL A 890 -18.93 -42.57 7.78
CA VAL A 890 -17.86 -43.33 7.11
C VAL A 890 -18.44 -44.41 6.20
N ALA A 891 -19.47 -45.13 6.64
CA ALA A 891 -20.15 -46.13 5.82
C ALA A 891 -20.81 -45.51 4.59
N LEU A 892 -21.50 -44.37 4.76
CA LEU A 892 -22.08 -43.60 3.65
C LEU A 892 -21.01 -43.13 2.66
N ALA A 893 -19.88 -42.61 3.13
CA ALA A 893 -18.79 -42.17 2.25
C ALA A 893 -18.18 -43.34 1.45
N ALA A 894 -18.08 -44.53 2.07
CA ALA A 894 -17.47 -45.71 1.45
C ALA A 894 -18.39 -46.41 0.42
N GLN A 895 -19.70 -46.48 0.67
CA GLN A 895 -20.64 -47.23 -0.18
C GLN A 895 -21.61 -46.34 -0.97
N GLY A 896 -21.86 -45.12 -0.51
CA GLY A 896 -22.90 -44.24 -1.03
C GLY A 896 -22.69 -43.78 -2.47
N LEU A 897 -21.43 -43.57 -2.89
CA LEU A 897 -21.12 -43.05 -4.24
C LEU A 897 -21.67 -43.96 -5.35
N SER A 898 -21.66 -45.28 -5.15
CA SER A 898 -22.21 -46.27 -6.08
C SER A 898 -23.71 -46.13 -6.31
N PHE A 899 -24.41 -45.45 -5.40
CA PHE A 899 -25.86 -45.28 -5.38
C PHE A 899 -26.30 -43.80 -5.41
N GLY A 900 -25.39 -42.88 -5.75
CA GLY A 900 -25.69 -41.44 -5.86
C GLY A 900 -25.92 -40.76 -4.50
N VAL A 901 -25.20 -41.21 -3.47
CA VAL A 901 -25.13 -40.55 -2.16
C VAL A 901 -23.70 -40.09 -1.91
N HIS A 902 -23.53 -38.80 -1.69
CA HIS A 902 -22.26 -38.09 -1.64
C HIS A 902 -22.07 -37.48 -0.25
N VAL A 903 -20.82 -37.45 0.22
CA VAL A 903 -20.45 -36.79 1.48
C VAL A 903 -19.54 -35.60 1.16
N ALA A 904 -19.96 -34.41 1.59
CA ALA A 904 -19.17 -33.19 1.55
C ALA A 904 -18.92 -32.70 2.98
N LEU A 905 -17.67 -32.54 3.40
CA LEU A 905 -17.37 -32.11 4.77
C LEU A 905 -16.36 -30.97 4.83
N SER A 906 -16.37 -30.21 5.94
CA SER A 906 -15.33 -29.24 6.26
C SER A 906 -14.55 -29.63 7.52
N ALA A 907 -13.24 -29.39 7.51
CA ALA A 907 -12.36 -29.64 8.66
C ALA A 907 -11.32 -28.51 8.80
N ALA A 908 -10.78 -28.30 10.00
CA ALA A 908 -9.75 -27.27 10.17
C ALA A 908 -8.37 -27.74 9.70
N ARG A 909 -8.12 -29.05 9.79
CA ARG A 909 -6.88 -29.71 9.38
C ARG A 909 -7.17 -31.07 8.76
N TRP A 910 -6.30 -31.53 7.86
CA TRP A 910 -6.39 -32.87 7.29
C TRP A 910 -6.27 -33.97 8.35
N ALA A 911 -5.44 -33.76 9.37
CA ALA A 911 -5.26 -34.70 10.48
C ALA A 911 -6.53 -34.96 11.33
N GLU A 912 -7.55 -34.10 11.25
CA GLU A 912 -8.83 -34.31 11.94
C GLU A 912 -9.69 -35.38 11.26
N ILE A 913 -9.44 -35.64 9.97
CA ILE A 913 -10.14 -36.62 9.16
C ILE A 913 -9.34 -37.92 9.24
N ARG A 914 -9.95 -38.99 9.78
CA ARG A 914 -9.29 -40.29 9.88
C ARG A 914 -8.98 -40.84 8.49
N PRO A 915 -7.91 -41.66 8.32
CA PRO A 915 -7.57 -42.26 7.03
C PRO A 915 -8.73 -42.99 6.35
N SER A 916 -9.56 -43.71 7.12
CA SER A 916 -10.73 -44.44 6.60
C SER A 916 -11.75 -43.57 5.88
N LEU A 917 -11.90 -42.30 6.27
CA LEU A 917 -12.77 -41.34 5.59
C LEU A 917 -12.00 -40.52 4.55
N ARG A 918 -10.78 -40.09 4.90
CA ARG A 918 -9.92 -39.28 4.03
C ARG A 918 -9.64 -39.95 2.69
N ASP A 919 -9.44 -41.26 2.70
CA ASP A 919 -9.12 -42.04 1.50
C ASP A 919 -10.37 -42.25 0.59
N GLN A 920 -11.58 -42.05 1.13
CA GLN A 920 -12.83 -42.04 0.36
C GLN A 920 -13.16 -40.67 -0.25
N ILE A 921 -12.37 -39.63 0.05
CA ILE A 921 -12.57 -38.27 -0.45
C ILE A 921 -11.68 -38.04 -1.68
N GLY A 922 -12.32 -38.03 -2.85
CA GLY A 922 -11.63 -37.77 -4.12
C GLY A 922 -11.51 -36.28 -4.47
N SER A 923 -12.51 -35.45 -4.14
CA SER A 923 -12.45 -33.99 -4.36
C SER A 923 -11.91 -33.28 -3.12
N ARG A 924 -10.74 -32.65 -3.25
CA ARG A 924 -10.04 -31.98 -2.14
C ARG A 924 -9.88 -30.50 -2.43
N ILE A 925 -10.49 -29.66 -1.60
CA ILE A 925 -10.43 -28.20 -1.67
C ILE A 925 -9.63 -27.75 -0.45
N GLU A 926 -8.35 -27.42 -0.65
CA GLU A 926 -7.47 -26.97 0.42
C GLU A 926 -7.41 -25.44 0.42
N LEU A 927 -8.04 -24.83 1.41
CA LEU A 927 -7.92 -23.40 1.68
C LEU A 927 -6.65 -23.13 2.50
N ARG A 928 -6.40 -21.87 2.86
CA ARG A 928 -5.26 -21.53 3.74
C ARG A 928 -5.26 -22.43 4.99
N LEU A 929 -4.15 -23.15 5.19
CA LEU A 929 -3.90 -23.96 6.38
C LEU A 929 -3.21 -23.15 7.48
N ALA A 930 -3.40 -23.58 8.73
CA ALA A 930 -2.70 -22.98 9.87
C ALA A 930 -1.22 -23.35 9.84
N ASP A 931 -0.94 -24.63 9.59
CA ASP A 931 0.40 -25.15 9.31
C ASP A 931 0.45 -25.65 7.85
N PRO A 932 1.24 -25.01 6.97
CA PRO A 932 1.43 -25.48 5.60
C PRO A 932 2.05 -26.88 5.48
N ALA A 933 2.71 -27.40 6.52
CA ALA A 933 3.26 -28.76 6.51
C ALA A 933 2.16 -29.84 6.45
N ASP A 934 0.95 -29.51 6.90
CA ASP A 934 -0.23 -30.38 6.86
C ASP A 934 -0.84 -30.48 5.46
N SER A 935 -0.32 -29.75 4.46
CA SER A 935 -0.82 -29.79 3.08
C SER A 935 -0.70 -31.19 2.48
N GLU A 936 -1.79 -31.67 1.88
CA GLU A 936 -1.87 -32.93 1.14
C GLU A 936 -1.61 -32.72 -0.37
N LEU A 937 -1.48 -31.47 -0.82
CA LEU A 937 -1.28 -31.10 -2.21
C LEU A 937 0.18 -30.72 -2.48
N ASP A 938 0.62 -29.58 -1.95
CA ASP A 938 2.01 -29.11 -2.06
C ASP A 938 2.36 -28.20 -0.88
N ARG A 939 3.27 -28.67 -0.02
CA ARG A 939 3.70 -27.97 1.20
C ARG A 939 4.37 -26.62 0.91
N ARG A 940 5.10 -26.49 -0.20
CA ARG A 940 5.79 -25.24 -0.56
C ARG A 940 4.80 -24.22 -1.09
N GLN A 941 3.86 -24.64 -1.93
CA GLN A 941 2.82 -23.75 -2.43
C GLN A 941 1.84 -23.34 -1.33
N ALA A 942 1.54 -24.24 -0.38
CA ALA A 942 0.66 -23.95 0.76
C ALA A 942 1.22 -22.81 1.63
N GLN A 943 2.55 -22.72 1.79
CA GLN A 943 3.19 -21.61 2.51
C GLN A 943 2.92 -20.26 1.86
N ARG A 944 2.82 -20.22 0.52
CA ARG A 944 2.62 -19.02 -0.28
C ARG A 944 1.15 -18.59 -0.39
N VAL A 945 0.20 -19.40 0.10
CA VAL A 945 -1.22 -19.00 0.14
C VAL A 945 -1.37 -17.85 1.14
N PRO A 946 -1.97 -16.70 0.76
CA PRO A 946 -2.12 -15.55 1.65
C PRO A 946 -2.95 -15.87 2.92
N VAL A 947 -2.59 -15.26 4.05
CA VAL A 947 -3.25 -15.49 5.35
C VAL A 947 -4.55 -14.69 5.48
N ASP A 948 -4.51 -13.41 5.11
CA ASP A 948 -5.62 -12.46 5.36
C ASP A 948 -6.64 -12.36 4.22
N ARG A 949 -6.66 -13.36 3.31
CA ARG A 949 -7.59 -13.41 2.17
C ARG A 949 -8.42 -14.70 2.19
N PRO A 950 -9.58 -14.71 2.88
CA PRO A 950 -10.49 -15.86 2.92
C PRO A 950 -10.93 -16.30 1.52
N GLY A 951 -11.15 -17.60 1.34
CA GLY A 951 -11.48 -18.21 0.06
C GLY A 951 -10.27 -18.53 -0.81
N ARG A 952 -9.06 -18.08 -0.46
CA ARG A 952 -7.82 -18.47 -1.13
C ARG A 952 -7.35 -19.85 -0.70
N GLY A 953 -6.80 -20.60 -1.65
CA GLY A 953 -6.34 -21.96 -1.43
C GLY A 953 -5.50 -22.50 -2.59
N LEU A 954 -5.35 -23.83 -2.61
CA LEU A 954 -4.73 -24.59 -3.68
C LEU A 954 -5.74 -25.53 -4.33
N SER A 955 -5.74 -25.51 -5.66
CA SER A 955 -6.41 -26.53 -6.49
C SER A 955 -5.66 -27.85 -6.44
N ARG A 956 -6.28 -28.92 -6.94
CA ARG A 956 -5.69 -30.27 -7.00
C ARG A 956 -4.31 -30.31 -7.67
N ASP A 957 -4.08 -29.44 -8.65
CA ASP A 957 -2.82 -29.35 -9.40
C ASP A 957 -1.75 -28.53 -8.65
N GLY A 958 -2.00 -28.13 -7.40
CA GLY A 958 -1.10 -27.27 -6.61
C GLY A 958 -1.11 -25.80 -7.03
N MET A 959 -2.04 -25.39 -7.88
CA MET A 959 -2.16 -24.01 -8.36
C MET A 959 -3.04 -23.18 -7.44
N HIS A 960 -2.71 -21.90 -7.26
CA HIS A 960 -3.48 -20.99 -6.42
C HIS A 960 -4.91 -20.82 -6.97
N MET A 961 -5.89 -20.86 -6.08
CA MET A 961 -7.30 -20.66 -6.41
C MET A 961 -7.96 -19.66 -5.46
N VAL A 962 -9.12 -19.15 -5.89
CA VAL A 962 -10.05 -18.39 -5.06
C VAL A 962 -11.46 -18.98 -5.23
N ILE A 963 -12.15 -19.21 -4.13
CA ILE A 963 -13.54 -19.65 -4.12
C ILE A 963 -14.46 -18.48 -4.44
N ALA A 964 -15.47 -18.72 -5.27
CA ALA A 964 -16.49 -17.74 -5.61
C ALA A 964 -17.40 -17.45 -4.40
N LEU A 965 -17.92 -16.23 -4.32
CA LEU A 965 -18.94 -15.90 -3.32
C LEU A 965 -20.27 -16.57 -3.68
N PRO A 966 -21.03 -17.10 -2.69
CA PRO A 966 -22.31 -17.77 -2.88
C PRO A 966 -23.42 -16.75 -3.16
N ASP A 967 -23.25 -15.94 -4.21
CA ASP A 967 -24.19 -14.95 -4.70
C ASP A 967 -24.45 -15.19 -6.20
N LEU A 968 -25.72 -15.28 -6.56
CA LEU A 968 -26.19 -15.52 -7.93
C LEU A 968 -26.61 -14.21 -8.62
N ASP A 969 -26.02 -13.07 -8.23
CA ASP A 969 -26.31 -11.73 -8.73
C ASP A 969 -27.80 -11.34 -8.59
N GLY A 970 -28.39 -11.68 -7.44
CA GLY A 970 -29.81 -11.42 -7.16
C GLY A 970 -30.80 -12.36 -7.84
N VAL A 971 -30.33 -13.39 -8.58
CA VAL A 971 -31.20 -14.48 -9.07
C VAL A 971 -31.64 -15.33 -7.89
N ALA A 972 -32.90 -15.17 -7.51
CA ALA A 972 -33.47 -15.96 -6.43
C ALA A 972 -33.87 -17.35 -6.95
N LEU A 973 -33.24 -18.40 -6.43
CA LEU A 973 -33.69 -19.79 -6.58
C LEU A 973 -34.94 -20.02 -5.70
N ARG A 974 -36.00 -19.26 -5.97
CA ARG A 974 -37.25 -19.35 -5.20
C ARG A 974 -38.05 -20.54 -5.69
N ARG A 975 -38.57 -21.30 -4.72
CA ARG A 975 -39.57 -22.35 -4.90
C ARG A 975 -40.77 -21.83 -5.70
N ARG A 976 -40.98 -22.30 -6.93
CA ARG A 976 -42.22 -22.06 -7.66
C ARG A 976 -43.22 -23.15 -7.32
N SER A 977 -44.51 -22.84 -7.38
CA SER A 977 -45.56 -23.83 -7.13
C SER A 977 -45.49 -24.92 -8.21
N GLY A 978 -45.33 -26.18 -7.80
CA GLY A 978 -45.20 -27.33 -8.69
C GLY A 978 -43.76 -27.79 -8.97
N ASP A 979 -42.74 -27.05 -8.54
CA ASP A 979 -41.34 -27.50 -8.66
C ASP A 979 -41.09 -28.71 -7.75
N PRO A 980 -40.28 -29.70 -8.19
CA PRO A 980 -39.80 -30.74 -7.30
C PRO A 980 -39.03 -30.10 -6.14
N VAL A 981 -39.15 -30.69 -4.95
CA VAL A 981 -38.47 -30.26 -3.74
C VAL A 981 -37.80 -31.44 -3.07
N ALA A 982 -36.70 -31.19 -2.36
CA ALA A 982 -36.06 -32.20 -1.54
C ALA A 982 -37.03 -32.68 -0.45
N PRO A 983 -37.17 -34.01 -0.25
CA PRO A 983 -38.01 -34.54 0.81
C PRO A 983 -37.53 -34.07 2.18
N PRO A 984 -38.40 -33.49 3.03
CA PRO A 984 -38.02 -33.13 4.39
C PRO A 984 -37.77 -34.38 5.23
N ILE A 985 -36.90 -34.27 6.24
CA ILE A 985 -36.68 -35.37 7.20
C ILE A 985 -37.84 -35.40 8.20
N PRO A 986 -38.69 -36.44 8.20
CA PRO A 986 -39.84 -36.48 9.08
C PRO A 986 -39.40 -36.73 10.53
N LEU A 987 -39.76 -35.79 11.41
CA LEU A 987 -39.66 -35.95 12.85
C LEU A 987 -41.02 -36.34 13.43
N LEU A 988 -41.01 -37.16 14.48
CA LEU A 988 -42.22 -37.39 15.26
C LEU A 988 -42.68 -36.08 15.92
N PRO A 989 -43.94 -35.66 15.72
CA PRO A 989 -44.49 -34.50 16.42
C PRO A 989 -44.40 -34.67 17.94
N ALA A 990 -44.24 -33.57 18.67
CA ALA A 990 -44.24 -33.60 20.13
C ALA A 990 -45.60 -34.04 20.71
N ARG A 991 -46.68 -33.75 19.97
CA ARG A 991 -48.05 -34.16 20.28
C ARG A 991 -48.75 -34.51 18.97
N VAL A 992 -49.50 -35.61 18.98
CA VAL A 992 -50.34 -36.03 17.86
C VAL A 992 -51.72 -36.25 18.42
N ASP A 993 -52.72 -35.51 17.94
CA ASP A 993 -54.09 -35.69 18.43
C ASP A 993 -54.70 -37.00 17.90
N TYR A 994 -55.50 -37.66 18.74
CA TYR A 994 -56.15 -38.94 18.48
C TYR A 994 -56.88 -38.99 17.13
N ASP A 995 -57.75 -38.01 16.84
CA ASP A 995 -58.56 -38.00 15.62
C ASP A 995 -57.71 -37.93 14.34
N SER A 996 -56.53 -37.28 14.43
CA SER A 996 -55.57 -37.19 13.31
C SER A 996 -54.95 -38.56 12.99
N VAL A 997 -54.70 -39.39 14.00
CA VAL A 997 -54.17 -40.74 13.79
C VAL A 997 -55.23 -41.63 13.14
N VAL A 998 -56.48 -41.56 13.60
CA VAL A 998 -57.61 -42.32 13.04
C VAL A 998 -57.85 -41.94 11.58
N ALA A 999 -57.87 -40.65 11.26
CA ALA A 999 -58.05 -40.16 9.89
C ALA A 999 -56.93 -40.63 8.94
N ARG A 1000 -55.70 -40.83 9.44
CA ARG A 1000 -54.55 -41.28 8.66
C ARG A 1000 -54.49 -42.81 8.46
N ALA A 1001 -55.24 -43.59 9.22
CA ALA A 1001 -55.15 -45.06 9.19
C ALA A 1001 -55.71 -45.67 7.89
N GLY A 1002 -56.56 -44.94 7.16
CA GLY A 1002 -57.24 -45.46 5.98
C GLY A 1002 -58.13 -46.68 6.29
N ASP A 1003 -58.61 -47.36 5.25
CA ASP A 1003 -59.57 -48.47 5.42
C ASP A 1003 -58.92 -49.75 6.00
N GLU A 1004 -57.65 -50.02 5.67
CA GLU A 1004 -56.95 -51.24 6.11
C GLU A 1004 -56.59 -51.23 7.60
N LEU A 1005 -56.00 -50.14 8.11
CA LEU A 1005 -55.64 -50.03 9.52
C LEU A 1005 -56.80 -49.47 10.37
N GLY A 1006 -57.83 -48.88 9.75
CA GLY A 1006 -58.98 -48.33 10.45
C GLY A 1006 -59.75 -49.35 11.30
N ALA A 1007 -59.71 -50.63 10.95
CA ALA A 1007 -60.33 -51.70 11.73
C ALA A 1007 -59.46 -52.23 12.90
N HIS A 1008 -58.19 -51.80 12.99
CA HIS A 1008 -57.25 -52.23 14.02
C HIS A 1008 -57.19 -51.23 15.19
N ILE A 1009 -56.75 -51.70 16.36
CA ILE A 1009 -56.57 -50.86 17.56
C ILE A 1009 -55.28 -50.04 17.39
N LEU A 1010 -55.42 -48.73 17.20
CA LEU A 1010 -54.29 -47.82 16.97
C LEU A 1010 -53.63 -47.39 18.30
N LEU A 1011 -52.34 -47.10 18.26
CA LEU A 1011 -51.60 -46.56 19.43
C LEU A 1011 -51.10 -45.14 19.18
N GLY A 1012 -50.68 -44.83 17.96
CA GLY A 1012 -50.02 -43.56 17.65
C GLY A 1012 -49.43 -43.53 16.26
N LEU A 1013 -48.37 -42.73 16.07
CA LEU A 1013 -47.58 -42.70 14.84
C LEU A 1013 -46.19 -43.30 15.06
N GLU A 1014 -45.68 -44.03 14.07
CA GLU A 1014 -44.30 -44.52 14.06
C GLU A 1014 -43.31 -43.52 13.46
N GLU A 1015 -42.05 -43.57 13.90
CA GLU A 1015 -41.02 -42.62 13.45
C GLU A 1015 -40.62 -42.79 11.98
N ARG A 1016 -40.59 -44.03 11.44
CA ARG A 1016 -39.95 -44.29 10.14
C ARG A 1016 -40.71 -43.65 8.98
N ARG A 1017 -42.04 -43.73 8.96
CA ARG A 1017 -42.86 -43.15 7.88
C ARG A 1017 -43.92 -42.17 8.38
N GLY A 1018 -44.00 -41.94 9.69
CA GLY A 1018 -45.07 -41.14 10.29
C GLY A 1018 -46.45 -41.77 10.12
N GLN A 1019 -46.49 -43.09 9.89
CA GLN A 1019 -47.72 -43.86 9.66
C GLN A 1019 -48.35 -44.30 10.98
N PRO A 1020 -49.68 -44.48 11.04
CA PRO A 1020 -50.35 -45.05 12.20
C PRO A 1020 -49.81 -46.43 12.55
N VAL A 1021 -49.52 -46.64 13.83
CA VAL A 1021 -49.08 -47.93 14.37
C VAL A 1021 -50.21 -48.57 15.16
N ALA A 1022 -50.45 -49.87 14.91
CA ALA A 1022 -51.51 -50.64 15.53
C ALA A 1022 -50.98 -51.72 16.50
N VAL A 1023 -51.77 -52.01 17.52
CA VAL A 1023 -51.54 -53.12 18.46
C VAL A 1023 -52.52 -54.25 18.17
N ASP A 1024 -51.98 -55.44 17.88
CA ASP A 1024 -52.77 -56.63 17.60
C ASP A 1024 -52.88 -57.51 18.86
N PHE A 1025 -53.99 -57.34 19.58
CA PHE A 1025 -54.33 -58.14 20.76
C PHE A 1025 -54.73 -59.59 20.43
N GLY A 1026 -55.08 -59.90 19.18
CA GLY A 1026 -55.40 -61.26 18.74
C GLY A 1026 -54.17 -62.15 18.64
N ARG A 1027 -53.01 -61.56 18.29
CA ARG A 1027 -51.70 -62.22 18.26
C ARG A 1027 -50.95 -62.11 19.59
N HIS A 1028 -50.99 -60.96 20.25
CA HIS A 1028 -50.32 -60.72 21.53
C HIS A 1028 -51.34 -60.25 22.57
N PRO A 1029 -51.87 -61.15 23.43
CA PRO A 1029 -52.98 -60.83 24.31
C PRO A 1029 -52.67 -59.74 25.36
N HIS A 1030 -51.40 -59.45 25.63
CA HIS A 1030 -50.97 -58.60 26.72
C HIS A 1030 -50.05 -57.46 26.26
N LEU A 1031 -50.16 -56.32 26.91
CA LEU A 1031 -49.34 -55.13 26.68
C LEU A 1031 -48.83 -54.56 28.00
N LEU A 1032 -47.53 -54.33 28.10
CA LEU A 1032 -46.88 -53.68 29.23
C LEU A 1032 -46.40 -52.27 28.86
N VAL A 1033 -46.82 -51.25 29.59
CA VAL A 1033 -46.39 -49.86 29.40
C VAL A 1033 -45.49 -49.46 30.58
N LEU A 1034 -44.22 -49.16 30.30
CA LEU A 1034 -43.25 -48.74 31.31
C LEU A 1034 -42.82 -47.31 31.05
N GLY A 1035 -42.82 -46.47 32.09
CA GLY A 1035 -42.28 -45.11 31.97
C GLY A 1035 -42.37 -44.29 33.23
N ASP A 1036 -41.59 -43.23 33.33
CA ASP A 1036 -41.48 -42.39 34.52
C ASP A 1036 -42.74 -41.53 34.74
N ASN A 1037 -42.74 -40.70 35.78
CA ASN A 1037 -43.86 -39.80 36.06
C ASN A 1037 -44.08 -38.85 34.88
N GLU A 1038 -45.35 -38.55 34.57
CA GLU A 1038 -45.75 -37.58 33.53
C GLU A 1038 -45.26 -37.88 32.10
N CYS A 1039 -44.80 -39.11 31.82
CA CYS A 1039 -44.35 -39.49 30.48
C CYS A 1039 -45.48 -39.86 29.50
N GLY A 1040 -46.73 -39.97 29.96
CA GLY A 1040 -47.88 -40.27 29.11
C GLY A 1040 -48.46 -41.70 29.23
N LYS A 1041 -48.12 -42.47 30.27
CA LYS A 1041 -48.67 -43.83 30.51
C LYS A 1041 -50.20 -43.87 30.49
N THR A 1042 -50.84 -43.08 31.35
CA THR A 1042 -52.31 -42.95 31.40
C THR A 1042 -52.89 -42.51 30.05
N ALA A 1043 -52.20 -41.63 29.33
CA ALA A 1043 -52.65 -41.20 28.00
C ALA A 1043 -52.63 -42.36 27.00
N ALA A 1044 -51.62 -43.24 27.06
CA ALA A 1044 -51.57 -44.47 26.27
C ALA A 1044 -52.74 -45.41 26.62
N LEU A 1045 -53.01 -45.62 27.91
CA LEU A 1045 -54.16 -46.42 28.34
C LEU A 1045 -55.50 -45.83 27.87
N ARG A 1046 -55.67 -44.51 27.99
CA ARG A 1046 -56.87 -43.80 27.51
C ARG A 1046 -57.08 -43.99 26.02
N THR A 1047 -56.02 -43.84 25.23
CA THR A 1047 -56.06 -44.06 23.78
C THR A 1047 -56.43 -45.51 23.45
N LEU A 1048 -55.84 -46.50 24.13
CA LEU A 1048 -56.19 -47.90 23.94
C LEU A 1048 -57.66 -48.19 24.30
N CYS A 1049 -58.17 -47.65 25.41
CA CYS A 1049 -59.57 -47.80 25.80
C CYS A 1049 -60.52 -47.24 24.73
N ARG A 1050 -60.25 -46.02 24.22
CA ARG A 1050 -61.03 -45.42 23.14
C ARG A 1050 -61.00 -46.25 21.85
N GLU A 1051 -59.84 -46.79 21.50
CA GLU A 1051 -59.67 -47.61 20.31
C GLU A 1051 -60.37 -48.97 20.40
N ILE A 1052 -60.39 -49.60 21.58
CA ILE A 1052 -61.16 -50.84 21.80
C ILE A 1052 -62.65 -50.55 21.61
N VAL A 1053 -63.17 -49.47 22.18
CA VAL A 1053 -64.58 -49.04 22.01
C VAL A 1053 -64.90 -48.67 20.55
N ARG A 1054 -63.94 -48.10 19.81
CA ARG A 1054 -64.13 -47.74 18.40
C ARG A 1054 -64.16 -48.97 17.48
N THR A 1055 -63.32 -49.97 17.76
CA THR A 1055 -63.08 -51.11 16.86
C THR A 1055 -63.95 -52.32 17.17
N HIS A 1056 -64.44 -52.44 18.41
CA HIS A 1056 -65.25 -53.56 18.88
C HIS A 1056 -66.60 -53.07 19.41
N THR A 1057 -67.61 -53.93 19.34
CA THR A 1057 -68.92 -53.70 20.00
C THR A 1057 -68.90 -54.25 21.42
N ALA A 1058 -69.80 -53.78 22.31
CA ALA A 1058 -69.86 -54.20 23.71
C ALA A 1058 -70.09 -55.71 23.90
N ALA A 1059 -70.76 -56.36 22.93
CA ALA A 1059 -70.95 -57.81 22.91
C ALA A 1059 -69.65 -58.60 22.60
N ARG A 1060 -68.62 -57.93 22.06
CA ARG A 1060 -67.34 -58.53 21.65
C ARG A 1060 -66.18 -58.15 22.57
N ALA A 1061 -66.23 -57.01 23.24
CA ALA A 1061 -65.18 -56.57 24.16
C ALA A 1061 -65.79 -55.87 25.39
N GLN A 1062 -65.34 -56.26 26.58
CA GLN A 1062 -65.63 -55.60 27.84
C GLN A 1062 -64.34 -55.20 28.54
N LEU A 1063 -64.34 -54.02 29.17
CA LEU A 1063 -63.18 -53.46 29.86
C LEU A 1063 -63.41 -53.43 31.38
N LEU A 1064 -62.45 -53.99 32.12
CA LEU A 1064 -62.33 -53.87 33.57
C LEU A 1064 -61.17 -52.91 33.86
N ILE A 1065 -61.49 -51.68 34.31
CA ILE A 1065 -60.50 -50.64 34.58
C ILE A 1065 -60.11 -50.69 36.06
N VAL A 1066 -58.82 -50.82 36.34
CA VAL A 1066 -58.21 -50.70 37.66
C VAL A 1066 -57.42 -49.40 37.70
N ASP A 1067 -57.96 -48.41 38.41
CA ASP A 1067 -57.41 -47.07 38.48
C ASP A 1067 -57.66 -46.48 39.88
N PHE A 1068 -56.64 -46.57 40.73
CA PHE A 1068 -56.68 -46.08 42.11
C PHE A 1068 -56.52 -44.55 42.23
N ARG A 1069 -56.15 -43.86 41.13
CA ARG A 1069 -55.94 -42.41 41.12
C ARG A 1069 -57.01 -41.63 40.38
N HIS A 1070 -57.97 -42.32 39.77
CA HIS A 1070 -59.08 -41.73 39.04
C HIS A 1070 -58.64 -40.91 37.80
N THR A 1071 -57.57 -41.35 37.14
CA THR A 1071 -56.98 -40.75 35.94
C THR A 1071 -57.68 -41.18 34.62
N LEU A 1072 -58.50 -42.23 34.67
CA LEU A 1072 -59.26 -42.83 33.57
C LEU A 1072 -60.79 -42.76 33.74
N LEU A 1073 -61.29 -41.87 34.61
CA LEU A 1073 -62.72 -41.54 34.69
C LEU A 1073 -63.24 -41.05 33.33
N ASP A 1074 -64.51 -41.33 33.03
CA ASP A 1074 -65.26 -40.88 31.85
C ASP A 1074 -64.61 -41.18 30.48
N VAL A 1075 -63.60 -42.05 30.45
CA VAL A 1075 -62.97 -42.52 29.20
C VAL A 1075 -63.91 -43.45 28.43
N ILE A 1076 -64.77 -44.18 29.14
CA ILE A 1076 -65.74 -45.13 28.59
C ILE A 1076 -67.10 -44.85 29.23
N GLU A 1077 -68.03 -44.29 28.46
CA GLU A 1077 -69.41 -44.03 28.92
C GLU A 1077 -70.44 -45.03 28.35
N SER A 1078 -69.95 -46.02 27.60
CA SER A 1078 -70.78 -47.00 26.89
C SER A 1078 -70.86 -48.34 27.62
N GLU A 1079 -71.71 -49.24 27.12
CA GLU A 1079 -71.92 -50.60 27.64
C GLU A 1079 -70.66 -51.50 27.63
N HIS A 1080 -69.55 -51.03 27.07
CA HIS A 1080 -68.25 -51.72 27.10
C HIS A 1080 -67.63 -51.75 28.51
N MET A 1081 -68.09 -50.93 29.46
CA MET A 1081 -67.59 -50.93 30.84
C MET A 1081 -68.09 -52.15 31.63
N GLY A 1082 -67.23 -53.16 31.82
CA GLY A 1082 -67.51 -54.33 32.67
C GLY A 1082 -67.30 -54.07 34.17
N GLY A 1083 -66.47 -53.08 34.51
CA GLY A 1083 -66.31 -52.60 35.88
C GLY A 1083 -65.23 -51.54 36.02
N TYR A 1084 -65.39 -50.67 37.00
CA TYR A 1084 -64.40 -49.67 37.39
C TYR A 1084 -63.98 -49.91 38.85
N VAL A 1085 -62.67 -50.02 39.08
CA VAL A 1085 -62.09 -50.39 40.38
C VAL A 1085 -61.15 -49.29 40.85
N SER A 1086 -61.54 -48.62 41.94
CA SER A 1086 -60.77 -47.53 42.55
C SER A 1086 -60.06 -47.89 43.86
N SER A 1087 -60.20 -49.14 44.34
CA SER A 1087 -59.55 -49.58 45.58
C SER A 1087 -59.15 -51.06 45.55
N PRO A 1088 -58.14 -51.47 46.35
CA PRO A 1088 -57.72 -52.87 46.43
C PRO A 1088 -58.82 -53.84 46.86
N ALA A 1089 -59.72 -53.45 47.77
CA ALA A 1089 -60.82 -54.30 48.22
C ALA A 1089 -61.85 -54.55 47.10
N ALA A 1090 -62.20 -53.51 46.35
CA ALA A 1090 -63.07 -53.63 45.17
C ALA A 1090 -62.40 -54.47 44.06
N LEU A 1091 -61.07 -54.39 43.94
CA LEU A 1091 -60.31 -55.22 43.00
C LEU A 1091 -60.46 -56.70 43.31
N GLY A 1092 -60.28 -57.10 44.57
CA GLY A 1092 -60.44 -58.50 44.98
C GLY A 1092 -61.82 -59.07 44.64
N ALA A 1093 -62.89 -58.32 44.92
CA ALA A 1093 -64.26 -58.76 44.63
C ALA A 1093 -64.58 -58.85 43.13
N LYS A 1094 -64.01 -57.95 42.32
CA LYS A 1094 -64.18 -58.02 40.85
C LYS A 1094 -63.33 -59.12 40.22
N LEU A 1095 -62.12 -59.36 40.73
CA LEU A 1095 -61.26 -60.43 40.25
C LEU A 1095 -61.83 -61.82 40.55
N SER A 1096 -62.50 -62.03 41.70
CA SER A 1096 -63.15 -63.33 41.96
C SER A 1096 -64.23 -63.63 40.91
N SER A 1097 -65.05 -62.63 40.57
CA SER A 1097 -66.07 -62.76 39.52
C SER A 1097 -65.46 -63.03 38.13
N LEU A 1098 -64.31 -62.41 37.84
CA LEU A 1098 -63.58 -62.64 36.60
C LEU A 1098 -62.97 -64.06 36.56
N VAL A 1099 -62.41 -64.53 37.67
CA VAL A 1099 -61.85 -65.89 37.78
C VAL A 1099 -62.92 -66.95 37.57
N ASP A 1100 -64.10 -66.81 38.16
CA ASP A 1100 -65.22 -67.73 37.94
C ASP A 1100 -65.61 -67.80 36.46
N LEU A 1101 -65.60 -66.66 35.77
CA LEU A 1101 -65.86 -66.57 34.33
C LEU A 1101 -64.74 -67.23 33.50
N LEU A 1102 -63.47 -66.98 33.82
CA LEU A 1102 -62.33 -67.57 33.12
C LEU A 1102 -62.28 -69.09 33.31
N GLN A 1103 -62.57 -69.56 34.52
CA GLN A 1103 -62.68 -70.98 34.84
C GLN A 1103 -63.80 -71.66 34.03
N ALA A 1104 -64.95 -71.00 33.87
CA ALA A 1104 -66.03 -71.49 33.02
C ALA A 1104 -65.66 -71.50 31.52
N ARG A 1105 -64.73 -70.65 31.08
CA ARG A 1105 -64.20 -70.62 29.70
C ARG A 1105 -63.07 -71.60 29.45
N MET A 1106 -62.49 -72.21 30.49
CA MET A 1106 -61.40 -73.17 30.31
C MET A 1106 -61.84 -74.33 29.41
N PRO A 1107 -61.04 -74.70 28.39
CA PRO A 1107 -61.41 -75.80 27.51
C PRO A 1107 -61.51 -77.11 28.31
N ALA A 1108 -62.67 -77.75 28.24
CA ALA A 1108 -62.85 -79.08 28.78
C ALA A 1108 -62.09 -80.13 27.92
N PRO A 1109 -61.76 -81.31 28.46
CA PRO A 1109 -60.97 -82.33 27.75
C PRO A 1109 -61.62 -82.85 26.45
N ASP A 1110 -62.91 -82.64 26.26
CA ASP A 1110 -63.73 -83.07 25.13
C ASP A 1110 -63.82 -82.03 23.99
N VAL A 1111 -63.24 -80.83 24.16
CA VAL A 1111 -63.21 -79.80 23.12
C VAL A 1111 -62.31 -80.23 21.95
N SER A 1112 -62.87 -80.30 20.74
CA SER A 1112 -62.12 -80.69 19.54
C SER A 1112 -61.08 -79.66 19.12
N GLN A 1113 -60.05 -80.07 18.36
CA GLN A 1113 -59.05 -79.16 17.81
C GLN A 1113 -59.63 -78.05 16.92
N ALA A 1114 -60.74 -78.34 16.22
CA ALA A 1114 -61.44 -77.35 15.40
C ALA A 1114 -62.14 -76.30 16.27
N GLN A 1115 -62.77 -76.73 17.38
CA GLN A 1115 -63.38 -75.82 18.36
C GLN A 1115 -62.31 -74.99 19.09
N LEU A 1116 -61.16 -75.58 19.44
CA LEU A 1116 -60.01 -74.87 20.02
C LEU A 1116 -59.53 -73.74 19.10
N ARG A 1117 -59.31 -74.03 17.81
CA ARG A 1117 -58.87 -73.02 16.83
C ARG A 1117 -59.92 -71.93 16.59
N ALA A 1118 -61.21 -72.27 16.61
CA ALA A 1118 -62.31 -71.35 16.36
C ALA A 1118 -62.85 -70.63 17.61
N ARG A 1119 -62.38 -70.97 18.81
CA ARG A 1119 -62.89 -70.49 20.10
C ARG A 1119 -64.40 -70.65 20.28
N SER A 1120 -64.94 -71.79 19.87
CA SER A 1120 -66.40 -71.97 19.75
C SER A 1120 -67.05 -72.78 20.89
N TRP A 1121 -66.32 -73.16 21.95
CA TRP A 1121 -66.88 -73.87 23.11
C TRP A 1121 -67.45 -72.94 24.19
N TRP A 1122 -67.15 -71.64 24.09
CA TRP A 1122 -67.75 -70.59 24.89
C TRP A 1122 -68.18 -69.43 23.97
N SER A 1123 -69.08 -68.58 24.46
CA SER A 1123 -69.52 -67.36 23.77
C SER A 1123 -69.57 -66.20 24.76
N GLY A 1124 -69.20 -65.01 24.31
CA GLY A 1124 -69.22 -63.80 25.12
C GLY A 1124 -68.14 -62.80 24.66
N PRO A 1125 -67.99 -61.67 25.36
CA PRO A 1125 -66.97 -60.69 25.03
C PRO A 1125 -65.58 -61.13 25.50
N ASP A 1126 -64.54 -60.70 24.79
CA ASP A 1126 -63.17 -60.68 25.30
C ASP A 1126 -63.08 -59.65 26.43
N ILE A 1127 -62.32 -59.98 27.48
CA ILE A 1127 -62.18 -59.18 28.69
C ILE A 1127 -60.81 -58.51 28.70
N TYR A 1128 -60.81 -57.17 28.65
CA TYR A 1128 -59.62 -56.34 28.75
C TYR A 1128 -59.49 -55.82 30.18
N VAL A 1129 -58.51 -56.34 30.93
CA VAL A 1129 -58.14 -55.84 32.25
C VAL A 1129 -57.09 -54.75 32.05
N VAL A 1130 -57.48 -53.50 32.26
CA VAL A 1130 -56.61 -52.32 32.10
C VAL A 1130 -56.21 -51.83 33.48
N VAL A 1131 -54.92 -51.88 33.79
CA VAL A 1131 -54.37 -51.52 35.10
C VAL A 1131 -53.46 -50.30 34.94
N ASP A 1132 -53.89 -49.16 35.47
CA ASP A 1132 -53.01 -47.98 35.62
C ASP A 1132 -52.25 -48.05 36.95
N ASP A 1133 -51.07 -47.43 36.99
CA ASP A 1133 -50.18 -47.37 38.17
C ASP A 1133 -50.02 -48.72 38.90
N TYR A 1134 -49.60 -49.76 38.18
CA TYR A 1134 -49.41 -51.12 38.70
C TYR A 1134 -48.53 -51.20 39.96
N ASP A 1135 -47.57 -50.29 40.12
CA ASP A 1135 -46.75 -50.18 41.33
C ASP A 1135 -47.54 -49.85 42.60
N LEU A 1136 -48.78 -49.34 42.48
CA LEU A 1136 -49.72 -49.17 43.59
C LEU A 1136 -50.62 -50.39 43.83
N VAL A 1137 -50.75 -51.27 42.83
CA VAL A 1137 -51.52 -52.53 42.92
C VAL A 1137 -50.64 -53.64 43.49
N ALA A 1138 -49.41 -53.75 43.01
CA ALA A 1138 -48.41 -54.71 43.48
C ALA A 1138 -47.61 -54.12 44.66
N VAL A 1139 -48.24 -54.08 45.83
CA VAL A 1139 -47.63 -53.64 47.09
C VAL A 1139 -46.97 -54.79 47.84
N SER A 1140 -46.10 -54.48 48.80
CA SER A 1140 -45.39 -55.49 49.61
C SER A 1140 -46.30 -56.43 50.41
N SER A 1141 -47.54 -56.01 50.71
CA SER A 1141 -48.54 -56.83 51.41
C SER A 1141 -49.23 -57.87 50.52
N GLY A 1142 -48.94 -57.90 49.21
CA GLY A 1142 -49.48 -58.86 48.25
C GLY A 1142 -50.02 -58.19 46.99
N ASN A 1143 -50.11 -58.97 45.92
CA ASN A 1143 -50.62 -58.53 44.61
C ASN A 1143 -51.95 -59.26 44.31
N PRO A 1144 -53.10 -58.56 44.28
CA PRO A 1144 -54.39 -59.17 44.00
C PRO A 1144 -54.47 -59.85 42.62
N LEU A 1145 -53.65 -59.41 41.64
CA LEU A 1145 -53.65 -59.93 40.27
C LEU A 1145 -52.99 -61.31 40.16
N MET A 1146 -52.36 -61.81 41.22
CA MET A 1146 -51.75 -63.15 41.27
C MET A 1146 -52.74 -64.27 40.92
N VAL A 1147 -54.04 -64.07 41.19
CA VAL A 1147 -55.10 -65.05 40.86
C VAL A 1147 -55.25 -65.27 39.35
N LEU A 1148 -54.77 -64.35 38.52
CA LEU A 1148 -54.83 -64.46 37.06
C LEU A 1148 -53.69 -65.29 36.46
N LEU A 1149 -52.63 -65.57 37.23
CA LEU A 1149 -51.42 -66.25 36.73
C LEU A 1149 -51.69 -67.59 36.04
N GLU A 1150 -52.60 -68.39 36.61
CA GLU A 1150 -52.96 -69.69 36.06
C GLU A 1150 -53.63 -69.58 34.68
N TYR A 1151 -54.25 -68.44 34.38
CA TYR A 1151 -55.00 -68.20 33.16
C TYR A 1151 -54.20 -67.46 32.07
N LEU A 1152 -53.10 -66.77 32.42
CA LEU A 1152 -52.29 -66.00 31.45
C LEU A 1152 -51.76 -66.86 30.29
N PRO A 1153 -51.25 -68.09 30.48
CA PRO A 1153 -50.82 -68.94 29.37
C PRO A 1153 -51.96 -69.32 28.41
N HIS A 1154 -53.20 -69.32 28.90
CA HIS A 1154 -54.41 -69.65 28.14
C HIS A 1154 -55.18 -68.40 27.68
N ALA A 1155 -54.64 -67.20 27.92
CA ALA A 1155 -55.35 -65.94 27.74
C ALA A 1155 -55.96 -65.77 26.34
N ARG A 1156 -55.25 -66.24 25.31
CA ARG A 1156 -55.73 -66.23 23.94
C ARG A 1156 -57.02 -67.05 23.77
N ASP A 1157 -57.10 -68.23 24.37
CA ASP A 1157 -58.24 -69.14 24.23
C ASP A 1157 -59.44 -68.69 25.07
N LEU A 1158 -59.18 -68.01 26.19
CA LEU A 1158 -60.20 -67.51 27.12
C LEU A 1158 -60.75 -66.12 26.76
N GLY A 1159 -60.13 -65.44 25.79
CA GLY A 1159 -60.44 -64.04 25.47
C GLY A 1159 -60.03 -63.09 26.59
N LEU A 1160 -58.90 -63.34 27.26
CA LEU A 1160 -58.36 -62.49 28.31
C LEU A 1160 -57.24 -61.61 27.77
N HIS A 1161 -57.31 -60.30 28.03
CA HIS A 1161 -56.27 -59.34 27.71
C HIS A 1161 -55.86 -58.59 28.96
N LEU A 1162 -54.55 -58.42 29.16
CA LEU A 1162 -54.01 -57.73 30.32
C LEU A 1162 -53.11 -56.59 29.85
N VAL A 1163 -53.54 -55.35 30.14
CA VAL A 1163 -52.83 -54.13 29.78
C VAL A 1163 -52.38 -53.46 31.08
N VAL A 1164 -51.06 -53.37 31.29
CA VAL A 1164 -50.50 -52.91 32.56
C VAL A 1164 -49.63 -51.69 32.31
N ALA A 1165 -49.90 -50.57 33.00
CA ALA A 1165 -48.98 -49.44 33.07
C ALA A 1165 -48.27 -49.39 34.42
N ARG A 1166 -46.95 -49.21 34.40
CA ARG A 1166 -46.12 -49.13 35.62
C ARG A 1166 -45.09 -48.02 35.49
N ARG A 1167 -44.73 -47.40 36.60
CA ARG A 1167 -43.53 -46.54 36.65
C ARG A 1167 -42.26 -47.30 36.20
N SER A 1168 -41.33 -46.67 35.48
CA SER A 1168 -40.04 -47.31 35.12
C SER A 1168 -39.08 -47.47 36.30
N GLY A 1169 -39.14 -46.60 37.30
CA GLY A 1169 -38.34 -46.72 38.51
C GLY A 1169 -38.51 -48.08 39.21
N GLY A 1170 -37.40 -48.78 39.45
CA GLY A 1170 -37.36 -50.12 40.03
C GLY A 1170 -37.99 -51.20 39.15
N ALA A 1171 -38.20 -50.96 37.85
CA ALA A 1171 -38.78 -51.93 36.93
C ALA A 1171 -37.88 -53.15 36.76
N ALA A 1172 -36.56 -52.98 36.74
CA ALA A 1172 -35.63 -54.09 36.60
C ALA A 1172 -35.84 -55.18 37.67
N ARG A 1173 -36.15 -54.75 38.90
CA ARG A 1173 -36.46 -55.66 40.02
C ARG A 1173 -37.89 -56.18 39.96
N ALA A 1174 -38.85 -55.33 39.61
CA ALA A 1174 -40.26 -55.72 39.56
C ALA A 1174 -40.57 -56.70 38.41
N LEU A 1175 -39.76 -56.76 37.35
CA LEU A 1175 -39.90 -57.78 36.30
C LEU A 1175 -39.63 -59.22 36.78
N PHE A 1176 -39.15 -59.40 38.01
CA PHE A 1176 -39.06 -60.71 38.67
C PHE A 1176 -40.30 -61.03 39.54
N GLU A 1177 -41.22 -60.08 39.71
CA GLU A 1177 -42.51 -60.34 40.36
C GLU A 1177 -43.37 -61.26 39.47
N PRO A 1178 -44.07 -62.27 40.02
CA PRO A 1178 -44.61 -63.36 39.21
C PRO A 1178 -45.54 -62.96 38.05
N VAL A 1179 -46.39 -61.94 38.22
CA VAL A 1179 -47.29 -61.50 37.14
C VAL A 1179 -46.50 -60.85 36.01
N LEU A 1180 -45.62 -59.89 36.32
CA LEU A 1180 -44.79 -59.24 35.29
C LEU A 1180 -43.77 -60.20 34.64
N ALA A 1181 -43.21 -61.13 35.42
CA ALA A 1181 -42.32 -62.17 34.92
C ALA A 1181 -43.07 -63.09 33.92
N SER A 1182 -44.28 -63.52 34.27
CA SER A 1182 -45.13 -64.32 33.38
C SER A 1182 -45.47 -63.58 32.09
N LEU A 1183 -45.83 -62.30 32.17
CA LEU A 1183 -46.08 -61.47 30.98
C LEU A 1183 -44.85 -61.39 30.05
N ARG A 1184 -43.66 -61.19 30.62
CA ARG A 1184 -42.41 -61.16 29.87
C ARG A 1184 -42.12 -62.50 29.20
N ASP A 1185 -42.25 -63.59 29.95
CA ASP A 1185 -41.92 -64.94 29.47
C ASP A 1185 -42.92 -65.43 28.38
N LEU A 1186 -44.17 -64.95 28.42
CA LEU A 1186 -45.18 -65.17 27.38
C LEU A 1186 -44.99 -64.28 26.13
N GLY A 1187 -43.98 -63.41 26.10
CA GLY A 1187 -43.67 -62.55 24.97
C GLY A 1187 -44.70 -61.43 24.77
N CYS A 1188 -45.16 -60.78 25.84
CA CYS A 1188 -46.03 -59.61 25.76
C CYS A 1188 -45.37 -58.46 24.98
N ARG A 1189 -46.19 -57.63 24.32
CA ARG A 1189 -45.67 -56.38 23.75
C ARG A 1189 -45.33 -55.41 24.88
N ALA A 1190 -44.31 -54.58 24.67
CA ALA A 1190 -43.91 -53.57 25.63
C ALA A 1190 -43.83 -52.19 24.97
N LEU A 1191 -44.37 -51.16 25.62
CA LEU A 1191 -44.16 -49.76 25.28
C LEU A 1191 -43.26 -49.13 26.34
N LEU A 1192 -42.00 -48.90 25.98
CA LEU A 1192 -41.00 -48.30 26.85
C LEU A 1192 -40.95 -46.79 26.61
N MET A 1193 -41.63 -46.02 27.46
CA MET A 1193 -41.63 -44.57 27.44
C MET A 1193 -40.40 -44.00 28.16
N SER A 1194 -40.39 -42.69 28.45
CA SER A 1194 -39.30 -42.01 29.14
C SER A 1194 -38.88 -42.72 30.43
N GLY A 1195 -37.58 -42.95 30.62
CA GLY A 1195 -37.03 -43.61 31.81
C GLY A 1195 -35.53 -43.35 31.99
N ARG A 1196 -34.97 -43.83 33.10
CA ARG A 1196 -33.54 -43.66 33.42
C ARG A 1196 -32.69 -44.83 32.89
N PRO A 1197 -31.52 -44.57 32.29
CA PRO A 1197 -30.62 -45.62 31.78
C PRO A 1197 -30.12 -46.61 32.83
N ASP A 1198 -30.13 -46.22 34.12
CA ASP A 1198 -29.63 -47.02 35.24
C ASP A 1198 -30.43 -48.30 35.50
N GLU A 1199 -31.65 -48.41 34.96
CA GLU A 1199 -32.49 -49.62 35.08
C GLU A 1199 -32.02 -50.78 34.17
N GLY A 1200 -31.06 -50.55 33.26
CA GLY A 1200 -30.62 -51.56 32.30
C GLY A 1200 -31.68 -51.86 31.22
N ALA A 1201 -31.47 -52.91 30.42
CA ALA A 1201 -32.45 -53.32 29.41
C ALA A 1201 -33.63 -54.03 30.10
N LEU A 1202 -34.82 -53.41 30.03
CA LEU A 1202 -36.04 -53.92 30.69
C LEU A 1202 -36.77 -54.96 29.84
N PHE A 1203 -36.94 -54.64 28.55
CA PHE A 1203 -37.57 -55.48 27.52
C PHE A 1203 -36.85 -55.21 26.20
N GLY A 1204 -36.54 -56.27 25.44
CA GLY A 1204 -35.77 -56.14 24.20
C GLY A 1204 -34.28 -55.83 24.43
N SER A 1205 -33.65 -55.20 23.44
CA SER A 1205 -32.26 -54.75 23.44
C SER A 1205 -32.08 -53.29 23.88
N SER A 1206 -33.13 -52.48 23.81
CA SER A 1206 -33.07 -51.05 24.16
C SER A 1206 -33.04 -50.78 25.67
N ARG A 1207 -32.19 -49.83 26.08
CA ARG A 1207 -32.17 -49.29 27.45
C ARG A 1207 -33.14 -48.11 27.56
N PRO A 1208 -33.88 -47.95 28.68
CA PRO A 1208 -34.68 -46.77 28.92
C PRO A 1208 -33.83 -45.50 28.83
N MET A 1209 -34.38 -44.47 28.18
CA MET A 1209 -33.73 -43.17 28.04
C MET A 1209 -34.74 -42.04 28.26
N PRO A 1210 -34.28 -40.83 28.58
CA PRO A 1210 -35.17 -39.68 28.66
C PRO A 1210 -35.83 -39.42 27.30
N LEU A 1211 -37.15 -39.49 27.26
CA LEU A 1211 -37.98 -39.22 26.08
C LEU A 1211 -39.04 -38.14 26.37
N PRO A 1212 -39.45 -37.36 25.37
CA PRO A 1212 -40.59 -36.44 25.49
C PRO A 1212 -41.89 -37.17 25.89
N PRO A 1213 -42.86 -36.47 26.52
CA PRO A 1213 -44.15 -37.06 26.84
C PRO A 1213 -44.86 -37.67 25.61
N GLY A 1214 -45.46 -38.84 25.80
CA GLY A 1214 -46.12 -39.61 24.74
C GLY A 1214 -45.17 -40.37 23.81
N ARG A 1215 -43.85 -40.14 23.89
CA ARG A 1215 -42.87 -40.86 23.08
C ARG A 1215 -42.42 -42.13 23.81
N GLY A 1216 -42.31 -43.22 23.06
CA GLY A 1216 -41.85 -44.49 23.59
C GLY A 1216 -41.38 -45.46 22.51
N ILE A 1217 -40.62 -46.46 22.89
CA ILE A 1217 -40.16 -47.55 22.04
C ILE A 1217 -41.17 -48.70 22.18
N LEU A 1218 -41.88 -49.00 21.10
CA LEU A 1218 -42.76 -50.16 21.01
C LEU A 1218 -41.94 -51.39 20.62
N VAL A 1219 -41.98 -52.41 21.46
CA VAL A 1219 -41.35 -53.71 21.25
C VAL A 1219 -42.43 -54.70 20.82
N THR A 1220 -42.35 -55.15 19.57
CA THR A 1220 -43.36 -56.02 18.92
C THR A 1220 -42.95 -57.49 18.89
N GLY A 1221 -41.67 -57.80 19.14
CA GLY A 1221 -41.09 -59.16 19.20
C GLY A 1221 -39.56 -59.15 19.41
N ALA A 1222 -38.90 -60.31 19.34
CA ALA A 1222 -37.44 -60.41 19.49
C ALA A 1222 -36.71 -59.67 18.35
N GLY A 1223 -36.21 -58.46 18.64
CA GLY A 1223 -35.42 -57.63 17.73
C GLY A 1223 -36.20 -56.61 16.90
N ASP A 1224 -37.53 -56.52 17.05
CA ASP A 1224 -38.36 -55.53 16.36
C ASP A 1224 -38.78 -54.43 17.35
N GLU A 1225 -38.00 -53.34 17.34
CA GLU A 1225 -38.17 -52.16 18.19
C GLU A 1225 -38.43 -50.94 17.30
N GLN A 1226 -39.46 -50.16 17.66
CA GLN A 1226 -39.91 -49.03 16.86
C GLN A 1226 -40.20 -47.83 17.76
N LEU A 1227 -39.60 -46.68 17.47
CA LEU A 1227 -39.93 -45.44 18.15
C LEU A 1227 -41.31 -44.95 17.68
N VAL A 1228 -42.19 -44.69 18.64
CA VAL A 1228 -43.57 -44.27 18.39
C VAL A 1228 -43.92 -43.03 19.20
N GLN A 1229 -44.82 -42.21 18.68
CA GLN A 1229 -45.49 -41.14 19.39
C GLN A 1229 -46.94 -41.56 19.62
N VAL A 1230 -47.29 -41.86 20.87
CA VAL A 1230 -48.64 -42.22 21.30
C VAL A 1230 -49.60 -41.09 21.00
N ALA A 1231 -50.79 -41.45 20.50
CA ALA A 1231 -51.84 -40.48 20.22
C ALA A 1231 -52.36 -39.87 21.53
N TRP A 1232 -52.53 -38.56 21.53
CA TRP A 1232 -53.04 -37.81 22.66
C TRP A 1232 -54.55 -37.68 22.58
N SER A 1233 -55.21 -38.12 23.64
CA SER A 1233 -56.63 -37.89 23.91
C SER A 1233 -56.75 -36.97 25.13
N PRO A 1234 -57.48 -35.84 25.04
CA PRO A 1234 -57.67 -34.98 26.21
C PRO A 1234 -58.34 -35.77 27.34
N PRO A 1235 -57.95 -35.52 28.61
CA PRO A 1235 -58.72 -36.02 29.74
C PRO A 1235 -60.16 -35.45 29.63
N PRO A 1236 -61.18 -36.23 30.03
CA PRO A 1236 -62.54 -35.74 30.06
C PRO A 1236 -62.72 -34.56 31.02
#